data_AF-A0A6L5FTL6-F1
#
_entry.id   AF-A0A6L5FTL6-F1
#
_cell.length_a   1.000
_cell.length_b   1.000
_cell.length_c   1.000
_cell.angle_alpha   90.00
_cell.angle_beta   90.00
_cell.angle_gamma   90.00
#
_symmetry.space_group_name_H-M   'P 1'
#
loop_
_entity.id
_entity.type
_entity.pdbx_description
1 polymer ?
#
loop_
_entity_poly.entity_id
_entity_poly.type
_entity_poly.pdbx_seq_one_letter_code
_entity_poly.pdbx_strand_id
1 'polypeptide(L)'
;MDLRTIATRRTGAVLLAAVALVASLTMTAAPASPGPASGKSASSLSPALFDKGLEGSGRVVRRAGGVEVTRLTVTHAGEERVLYRVKVKGTFPARALRYVVSAGGVPIGYGLPTPSQGAVLTVTDDARVLKAPIVAFYEGGAATSDDRDDVPSKAPANMDDPSMPGPHEVTTATYDLGDQVFQPTDIGRKVEITAEVRYPTDIAGGPYPLVVFLHGNHSTCYKGKKSRFQWPCRTGWQPIPNYAGYGYLAESLASHGYVVVSVSTNGVNVFGSRLDDTGMRQRGELIDEHLDLWNTWSTVGGGPFEDTFVGGVDMTRIGTMGHSRGGEGVVWHKIVDDERADPYGVDAVLSLAPVDFTRSTINEVPYVTMLPYCDGDVSDLQGVHFFDDSRYNVPGDPAPKHTVTFFKANHNFYNTVWSPSSGFPGSFDDGQWSNCSKRLGEKRQRRIGRSYMVGFFRRYLAEDQTIDPMWTGADTPDFTSAAEVIVSYLAPDSPTYRRDVARFTDPSELGTNQLGGDMLPANLNRYGWCANEWIAPCVPEGFEYNDIHLGSLSEAILGWRDHSGALGMELPLGSRDVSAYDAFQFRATVPPGYQVNSGSGFQDLSVALIDGNGDVAQVAASEVGNDALVAPSWSFSGHTILNQLRFDLDLFTGVNLNDIREVQIRFDRTLSGVINVADVAFSSGGAVMPPD
;
A
#
# COMPACT_ATOMS: atom_id res chain seq x y z
N MET A 1 -0.31 -16.66 70.51
CA MET A 1 -1.69 -16.19 70.73
C MET A 1 -2.07 -15.44 69.46
N ASP A 2 -3.09 -15.73 68.68
CA ASP A 2 -4.09 -16.80 68.56
C ASP A 2 -4.70 -16.50 67.17
N LEU A 3 -4.66 -17.40 66.18
CA LEU A 3 -5.68 -18.42 65.88
C LEU A 3 -7.08 -17.88 65.50
N ARG A 4 -7.44 -18.16 64.22
CA ARG A 4 -8.71 -18.71 63.67
C ARG A 4 -9.52 -17.83 62.69
N THR A 5 -9.50 -18.13 61.37
CA THR A 5 -10.40 -18.99 60.52
C THR A 5 -11.68 -18.24 60.08
N ILE A 6 -12.23 -18.22 58.85
CA ILE A 6 -12.60 -19.24 57.82
C ILE A 6 -12.82 -18.47 56.48
N ALA A 7 -12.07 -18.73 55.40
CA ALA A 7 -12.31 -19.65 54.27
C ALA A 7 -13.39 -19.25 53.23
N THR A 8 -12.95 -19.10 51.97
CA THR A 8 -13.57 -19.76 50.81
C THR A 8 -12.55 -19.88 49.67
N ARG A 9 -12.27 -21.12 49.27
CA ARG A 9 -11.47 -21.51 48.10
C ARG A 9 -12.37 -21.59 46.87
N ARG A 10 -11.86 -21.23 45.70
CA ARG A 10 -12.18 -21.93 44.44
C ARG A 10 -10.90 -22.16 43.63
N THR A 11 -10.49 -23.42 43.65
CA THR A 11 -9.56 -24.07 42.72
C THR A 11 -10.26 -24.30 41.38
N GLY A 12 -9.62 -23.92 40.27
CA GLY A 12 -9.98 -24.33 38.92
C GLY A 12 -8.88 -25.23 38.34
N ALA A 13 -9.19 -26.51 38.25
CA ALA A 13 -8.55 -27.45 37.33
C ALA A 13 -9.68 -28.40 36.88
N VAL A 14 -9.72 -28.78 35.60
CA VAL A 14 -10.13 -30.11 35.10
C VAL A 14 -10.15 -30.13 33.55
N LEU A 15 -9.25 -30.98 33.05
CA LEU A 15 -9.30 -31.96 31.95
C LEU A 15 -9.59 -31.61 30.47
N LEU A 16 -8.63 -32.09 29.66
CA LEU A 16 -8.73 -32.62 28.31
C LEU A 16 -9.84 -33.69 28.16
N ALA A 17 -10.51 -33.70 27.00
CA ALA A 17 -10.95 -34.93 26.34
C ALA A 17 -11.04 -34.72 24.82
N ALA A 18 -10.32 -35.57 24.08
CA ALA A 18 -10.39 -35.71 22.63
C ALA A 18 -11.53 -36.66 22.24
N VAL A 19 -12.24 -36.38 21.13
CA VAL A 19 -13.10 -37.35 20.45
C VAL A 19 -12.88 -37.22 18.94
N ALA A 20 -12.33 -38.29 18.36
CA ALA A 20 -12.33 -38.56 16.94
C ALA A 20 -13.62 -39.31 16.58
N LEU A 21 -14.26 -38.94 15.47
CA LEU A 21 -15.25 -39.79 14.81
C LEU A 21 -14.99 -39.81 13.30
N VAL A 22 -14.66 -41.02 12.82
CA VAL A 22 -14.54 -41.39 11.41
C VAL A 22 -15.92 -41.78 10.91
N ALA A 23 -16.36 -41.20 9.79
CA ALA A 23 -17.51 -41.69 9.04
C ALA A 23 -17.12 -41.79 7.56
N SER A 24 -16.94 -43.03 7.11
CA SER A 24 -16.70 -43.41 5.72
C SER A 24 -18.02 -43.41 4.95
N LEU A 25 -18.16 -42.57 3.92
CA LEU A 25 -19.18 -42.75 2.88
C LEU A 25 -18.51 -42.92 1.52
N THR A 26 -18.69 -44.10 0.95
CA THR A 26 -18.39 -44.45 -0.43
C THR A 26 -19.36 -43.74 -1.38
N MET A 27 -18.88 -42.88 -2.27
CA MET A 27 -19.65 -42.40 -3.41
C MET A 27 -19.32 -43.23 -4.66
N THR A 28 -20.34 -43.89 -5.20
CA THR A 28 -20.35 -44.52 -6.51
C THR A 28 -20.42 -43.46 -7.59
N ALA A 29 -19.57 -43.58 -8.63
CA ALA A 29 -19.55 -42.69 -9.77
C ALA A 29 -20.80 -42.90 -10.66
N ALA A 30 -21.51 -41.81 -10.98
CA ALA A 30 -22.56 -41.75 -11.98
C ALA A 30 -22.01 -41.11 -13.29
N PRO A 31 -22.57 -41.45 -14.47
CA PRO A 31 -21.91 -41.27 -15.76
C PRO A 31 -21.85 -39.80 -16.22
N ALA A 32 -20.79 -39.49 -16.95
CA ALA A 32 -20.55 -38.18 -17.54
C ALA A 32 -21.69 -37.77 -18.49
N SER A 33 -22.28 -36.58 -18.23
CA SER A 33 -23.21 -35.91 -19.13
C SER A 33 -22.44 -34.98 -20.08
N PRO A 34 -22.89 -34.80 -21.33
CA PRO A 34 -22.13 -34.12 -22.38
C PRO A 34 -21.96 -32.63 -22.09
N GLY A 35 -20.77 -32.10 -22.37
CA GLY A 35 -20.40 -30.72 -22.08
C GLY A 35 -21.24 -29.68 -22.83
N PRO A 36 -21.54 -28.51 -22.22
CA PRO A 36 -22.26 -27.44 -22.89
C PRO A 36 -21.34 -26.64 -23.82
N ALA A 37 -21.91 -26.27 -24.96
CA ALA A 37 -21.30 -25.44 -26.00
C ALA A 37 -20.98 -24.00 -25.52
N SER A 38 -20.00 -23.38 -26.19
CA SER A 38 -19.52 -22.00 -26.03
C SER A 38 -20.60 -20.98 -25.65
N GLY A 39 -20.41 -20.29 -24.51
CA GLY A 39 -21.36 -19.35 -23.94
C GLY A 39 -21.55 -18.10 -24.79
N LYS A 40 -22.71 -17.98 -25.44
CA LYS A 40 -23.23 -16.70 -25.90
C LYS A 40 -23.79 -15.93 -24.70
N SER A 41 -23.48 -14.64 -24.61
CA SER A 41 -24.06 -13.71 -23.62
C SER A 41 -25.60 -13.73 -23.69
N ALA A 42 -26.26 -13.57 -22.54
CA ALA A 42 -27.72 -13.52 -22.48
C ALA A 42 -28.25 -12.31 -23.25
N SER A 43 -29.30 -12.51 -24.06
CA SER A 43 -30.04 -11.40 -24.69
C SER A 43 -30.55 -10.43 -23.61
N SER A 44 -30.12 -9.17 -23.66
CA SER A 44 -30.56 -8.14 -22.72
C SER A 44 -31.68 -7.28 -23.31
N LEU A 45 -32.85 -7.30 -22.68
CA LEU A 45 -33.88 -6.28 -22.85
C LEU A 45 -33.34 -4.92 -22.35
N SER A 46 -33.86 -3.82 -22.89
CA SER A 46 -33.59 -2.50 -22.30
C SER A 46 -34.14 -2.45 -20.86
N PRO A 47 -33.51 -1.70 -19.93
CA PRO A 47 -33.98 -1.59 -18.54
C PRO A 47 -35.47 -1.19 -18.45
N ALA A 48 -35.89 -0.23 -19.27
CA ALA A 48 -37.28 0.22 -19.32
C ALA A 48 -38.28 -0.86 -19.77
N LEU A 49 -37.90 -1.78 -20.67
CA LEU A 49 -38.73 -2.92 -21.05
C LEU A 49 -38.75 -4.00 -19.96
N PHE A 50 -37.61 -4.18 -19.29
CA PHE A 50 -37.46 -5.12 -18.20
C PHE A 50 -38.33 -4.74 -16.99
N ASP A 51 -38.31 -3.48 -16.56
CA ASP A 51 -39.12 -2.99 -15.43
C ASP A 51 -40.62 -3.08 -15.71
N LYS A 52 -41.06 -2.64 -16.91
CA LYS A 52 -42.44 -2.83 -17.37
C LYS A 52 -42.83 -4.31 -17.39
N GLY A 53 -41.88 -5.18 -17.74
CA GLY A 53 -42.05 -6.62 -17.72
C GLY A 53 -42.22 -7.21 -16.31
N LEU A 54 -41.53 -6.64 -15.33
CA LEU A 54 -41.58 -7.06 -13.93
C LEU A 54 -42.88 -6.64 -13.25
N GLU A 55 -43.37 -5.44 -13.53
CA GLU A 55 -44.53 -4.84 -12.85
C GLU A 55 -45.85 -5.08 -13.60
N GLY A 56 -45.78 -5.32 -14.91
CA GLY A 56 -46.95 -5.44 -15.77
C GLY A 56 -47.90 -6.58 -15.38
N SER A 57 -49.19 -6.33 -15.55
CA SER A 57 -50.21 -7.37 -15.46
C SER A 57 -50.14 -8.27 -16.71
N GLY A 58 -50.39 -9.56 -16.53
CA GLY A 58 -50.27 -10.52 -17.61
C GLY A 58 -51.02 -11.81 -17.33
N ARG A 59 -51.12 -12.65 -18.35
CA ARG A 59 -51.79 -13.95 -18.25
C ARG A 59 -50.75 -15.04 -18.06
N VAL A 60 -50.90 -15.87 -17.04
CA VAL A 60 -50.07 -17.07 -16.88
C VAL A 60 -50.35 -18.03 -18.05
N VAL A 61 -49.31 -18.32 -18.83
CA VAL A 61 -49.38 -19.17 -20.03
C VAL A 61 -48.72 -20.54 -19.81
N ARG A 62 -47.95 -20.71 -18.72
CA ARG A 62 -47.32 -21.99 -18.37
C ARG A 62 -47.10 -22.11 -16.86
N ARG A 63 -47.39 -23.29 -16.30
CA ARG A 63 -46.97 -23.74 -14.96
C ARG A 63 -46.48 -25.19 -15.05
N ALA A 64 -45.20 -25.45 -14.80
CA ALA A 64 -44.64 -26.81 -14.80
C ALA A 64 -43.30 -26.85 -14.04
N GLY A 65 -43.05 -27.91 -13.26
CA GLY A 65 -41.72 -28.19 -12.70
C GLY A 65 -41.11 -27.07 -11.85
N GLY A 66 -41.92 -26.34 -11.06
CA GLY A 66 -41.44 -25.20 -10.27
C GLY A 66 -41.31 -23.89 -11.06
N VAL A 67 -41.67 -23.88 -12.35
CA VAL A 67 -41.60 -22.71 -13.22
C VAL A 67 -43.00 -22.18 -13.54
N GLU A 68 -43.14 -20.85 -13.52
CA GLU A 68 -44.32 -20.11 -13.95
C GLU A 68 -43.93 -19.08 -15.00
N VAL A 69 -44.64 -19.05 -16.13
CA VAL A 69 -44.42 -18.06 -17.21
C VAL A 69 -45.69 -17.24 -17.39
N THR A 70 -45.56 -15.93 -17.25
CA THR A 70 -46.63 -14.95 -17.47
C THR A 70 -46.35 -14.19 -18.76
N ARG A 71 -47.27 -14.26 -19.73
CA ARG A 71 -47.22 -13.46 -20.95
C ARG A 71 -47.91 -12.13 -20.71
N LEU A 72 -47.24 -11.04 -21.07
CA LEU A 72 -47.78 -9.68 -21.02
C LEU A 72 -47.44 -8.91 -22.29
N THR A 73 -48.28 -7.93 -22.60
CA THR A 73 -48.04 -6.98 -23.70
C THR A 73 -47.72 -5.63 -23.08
N VAL A 74 -46.60 -5.02 -23.47
CA VAL A 74 -46.17 -3.71 -22.99
C VAL A 74 -45.97 -2.77 -24.16
N THR A 75 -46.31 -1.49 -23.98
CA THR A 75 -46.01 -0.45 -24.98
C THR A 75 -44.69 0.21 -24.63
N HIS A 76 -43.74 0.23 -25.57
CA HIS A 76 -42.45 0.89 -25.44
C HIS A 76 -42.06 1.55 -26.76
N ALA A 77 -41.62 2.82 -26.70
CA ALA A 77 -41.32 3.63 -27.88
C ALA A 77 -42.43 3.67 -28.95
N GLY A 78 -43.70 3.60 -28.53
CA GLY A 78 -44.86 3.62 -29.44
C GLY A 78 -45.25 2.26 -30.04
N GLU A 79 -44.50 1.19 -29.76
CA GLU A 79 -44.77 -0.16 -30.25
C GLU A 79 -45.26 -1.11 -29.14
N GLU A 80 -46.18 -2.01 -29.48
CA GLU A 80 -46.56 -3.12 -28.59
C GLU A 80 -45.54 -4.27 -28.68
N ARG A 81 -45.03 -4.69 -27.53
CA ARG A 81 -44.07 -5.79 -27.40
C ARG A 81 -44.64 -6.87 -26.49
N VAL A 82 -44.45 -8.12 -26.90
CA VAL A 82 -44.82 -9.29 -26.09
C VAL A 82 -43.62 -9.69 -25.24
N LEU A 83 -43.79 -9.68 -23.93
CA LEU A 83 -42.79 -10.13 -22.97
C LEU A 83 -43.29 -11.34 -22.17
N TYR A 84 -42.35 -12.04 -21.57
CA TYR A 84 -42.57 -13.16 -20.68
C TYR A 84 -41.85 -12.92 -19.36
N ARG A 85 -42.62 -12.78 -18.28
CA ARG A 85 -42.10 -12.80 -16.91
C ARG A 85 -42.03 -14.26 -16.46
N VAL A 86 -40.82 -14.74 -16.21
CA VAL A 86 -40.53 -16.12 -15.81
C VAL A 86 -40.14 -16.15 -14.34
N LYS A 87 -40.84 -16.98 -13.56
CA LYS A 87 -40.54 -17.25 -12.15
C LYS A 87 -40.09 -18.70 -12.00
N VAL A 88 -38.88 -18.92 -11.49
CA VAL A 88 -38.35 -20.25 -11.19
C VAL A 88 -38.27 -20.39 -9.67
N LYS A 89 -38.99 -21.35 -9.09
CA LYS A 89 -38.93 -21.66 -7.65
C LYS A 89 -37.67 -22.45 -7.31
N GLY A 90 -37.09 -22.16 -6.16
CA GLY A 90 -35.83 -22.73 -5.68
C GLY A 90 -35.24 -21.90 -4.55
N THR A 91 -34.04 -22.24 -4.08
CA THR A 91 -33.34 -21.47 -3.06
C THR A 91 -32.26 -20.62 -3.72
N PHE A 92 -32.42 -19.29 -3.69
CA PHE A 92 -31.59 -18.32 -4.41
C PHE A 92 -31.08 -17.23 -3.44
N PRO A 93 -30.09 -17.53 -2.58
CA PRO A 93 -29.52 -16.54 -1.66
C PRO A 93 -28.80 -15.41 -2.40
N ALA A 94 -28.75 -14.22 -1.81
CA ALA A 94 -27.98 -13.11 -2.36
C ALA A 94 -26.50 -13.51 -2.50
N ARG A 95 -25.91 -13.24 -3.67
CA ARG A 95 -24.52 -13.62 -3.99
C ARG A 95 -23.94 -12.78 -5.12
N ALA A 96 -22.61 -12.78 -5.23
CA ALA A 96 -21.86 -11.89 -6.10
C ALA A 96 -22.04 -12.13 -7.62
N LEU A 97 -22.29 -13.37 -8.08
CA LEU A 97 -22.62 -13.61 -9.50
C LEU A 97 -24.13 -13.79 -9.72
N ARG A 98 -24.55 -13.35 -10.90
CA ARG A 98 -25.95 -13.29 -11.29
C ARG A 98 -26.51 -14.70 -11.45
N TYR A 99 -27.80 -14.84 -11.18
CA TYR A 99 -28.52 -16.00 -11.64
C TYR A 99 -28.77 -15.86 -13.13
N VAL A 100 -28.55 -16.92 -13.90
CA VAL A 100 -28.89 -16.99 -15.31
C VAL A 100 -30.10 -17.90 -15.44
N VAL A 101 -31.15 -17.39 -16.07
CA VAL A 101 -32.30 -18.22 -16.45
C VAL A 101 -32.11 -18.64 -17.89
N SER A 102 -32.21 -19.94 -18.14
CA SER A 102 -32.11 -20.50 -19.50
C SER A 102 -33.39 -21.23 -19.88
N ALA A 103 -33.68 -21.26 -21.18
CA ALA A 103 -34.76 -22.05 -21.76
C ALA A 103 -34.18 -22.97 -22.84
N GLY A 104 -34.19 -24.28 -22.59
CA GLY A 104 -33.61 -25.28 -23.51
C GLY A 104 -32.08 -25.19 -23.61
N GLY A 105 -31.41 -24.83 -22.50
CA GLY A 105 -29.94 -24.71 -22.45
C GLY A 105 -29.39 -23.39 -22.97
N VAL A 106 -30.22 -22.48 -23.48
CA VAL A 106 -29.78 -21.17 -23.98
C VAL A 106 -30.25 -20.07 -23.01
N PRO A 107 -29.36 -19.20 -22.50
CA PRO A 107 -29.71 -18.06 -21.63
C PRO A 107 -30.80 -17.18 -22.24
N ILE A 108 -31.75 -16.76 -21.42
CA ILE A 108 -32.87 -15.89 -21.83
C ILE A 108 -32.98 -14.61 -20.99
N GLY A 109 -32.19 -14.50 -19.92
CA GLY A 109 -32.12 -13.30 -19.09
C GLY A 109 -31.48 -13.57 -17.73
N TYR A 110 -31.12 -12.49 -17.05
CA TYR A 110 -30.60 -12.55 -15.68
C TYR A 110 -31.75 -12.62 -14.68
N GLY A 111 -31.56 -13.49 -13.68
CA GLY A 111 -32.51 -13.77 -12.64
C GLY A 111 -32.33 -12.87 -11.42
N LEU A 112 -33.40 -12.19 -11.03
CA LEU A 112 -33.55 -11.43 -9.80
C LEU A 112 -34.17 -12.30 -8.69
N PRO A 113 -33.46 -12.58 -7.60
CA PRO A 113 -34.04 -13.28 -6.46
C PRO A 113 -35.24 -12.51 -5.91
N THR A 114 -36.33 -13.22 -5.60
CA THR A 114 -37.44 -12.62 -4.85
C THR A 114 -36.99 -12.28 -3.42
N PRO A 115 -37.64 -11.34 -2.71
CA PRO A 115 -37.26 -10.97 -1.34
C PRO A 115 -37.15 -12.15 -0.36
N SER A 116 -37.96 -13.19 -0.52
CA SER A 116 -37.91 -14.40 0.30
C SER A 116 -36.83 -15.41 -0.12
N GLN A 117 -36.07 -15.12 -1.17
CA GLN A 117 -35.07 -16.00 -1.80
C GLN A 117 -35.62 -17.35 -2.29
N GLY A 118 -36.94 -17.57 -2.23
CA GLY A 118 -37.62 -18.81 -2.61
C GLY A 118 -37.94 -18.94 -4.10
N ALA A 119 -37.53 -17.95 -4.90
CA ALA A 119 -37.63 -17.95 -6.35
C ALA A 119 -36.69 -16.91 -6.96
N VAL A 120 -36.46 -17.05 -8.27
CA VAL A 120 -35.81 -16.04 -9.10
C VAL A 120 -36.73 -15.63 -10.24
N LEU A 121 -36.71 -14.35 -10.61
CA LEU A 121 -37.53 -13.72 -11.64
C LEU A 121 -36.64 -13.22 -12.79
N THR A 122 -37.04 -13.46 -14.04
CA THR A 122 -36.48 -12.76 -15.20
C THR A 122 -37.61 -12.28 -16.10
N VAL A 123 -37.33 -11.28 -16.92
CA VAL A 123 -38.18 -10.89 -18.05
C VAL A 123 -37.40 -11.17 -19.34
N THR A 124 -38.09 -11.73 -20.34
CA THR A 124 -37.52 -12.00 -21.66
C THR A 124 -38.57 -11.82 -22.74
N ASP A 125 -38.19 -11.49 -23.98
CA ASP A 125 -39.05 -11.61 -25.15
C ASP A 125 -38.91 -12.97 -25.86
N ASP A 126 -38.07 -13.87 -25.33
CA ASP A 126 -37.78 -15.14 -25.96
C ASP A 126 -38.91 -16.18 -25.76
N ALA A 127 -39.57 -16.53 -26.87
CA ALA A 127 -40.69 -17.47 -26.87
C ALA A 127 -40.34 -18.93 -26.51
N ARG A 128 -39.04 -19.30 -26.40
CA ARG A 128 -38.60 -20.64 -25.94
C ARG A 128 -39.18 -20.98 -24.57
N VAL A 129 -39.47 -19.97 -23.75
CA VAL A 129 -40.11 -20.12 -22.43
C VAL A 129 -41.47 -20.82 -22.47
N LEU A 130 -42.14 -20.85 -23.63
CA LEU A 130 -43.45 -21.49 -23.76
C LEU A 130 -43.37 -23.02 -23.82
N LYS A 131 -42.22 -23.57 -24.25
CA LYS A 131 -42.09 -25.02 -24.54
C LYS A 131 -40.86 -25.67 -23.94
N ALA A 132 -39.71 -24.98 -23.91
CA ALA A 132 -38.44 -25.56 -23.52
C ALA A 132 -38.32 -25.77 -21.99
N PRO A 133 -37.51 -26.71 -21.49
CA PRO A 133 -37.18 -26.79 -20.06
C PRO A 133 -36.54 -25.48 -19.60
N ILE A 134 -37.01 -24.94 -18.48
CA ILE A 134 -36.48 -23.70 -17.91
C ILE A 134 -35.75 -24.05 -16.62
N VAL A 135 -34.50 -23.61 -16.53
CA VAL A 135 -33.68 -23.77 -15.32
C VAL A 135 -33.00 -22.46 -14.99
N ALA A 136 -32.84 -22.21 -13.69
CA ALA A 136 -32.02 -21.12 -13.19
C ALA A 136 -30.74 -21.71 -12.57
N PHE A 137 -29.60 -21.17 -12.95
CA PHE A 137 -28.30 -21.56 -12.41
C PHE A 137 -27.46 -20.32 -12.16
N TYR A 138 -26.33 -20.49 -11.49
CA TYR A 138 -25.37 -19.42 -11.21
C TYR A 138 -24.42 -19.25 -12.39
N GLU A 139 -24.13 -18.02 -12.78
CA GLU A 139 -23.10 -17.72 -13.79
C GLU A 139 -21.73 -18.20 -13.28
N GLY A 140 -21.23 -19.32 -13.78
CA GLY A 140 -19.98 -19.91 -13.31
C GLY A 140 -19.80 -21.36 -13.76
N GLY A 141 -19.44 -21.54 -15.03
CA GLY A 141 -18.93 -22.80 -15.57
C GLY A 141 -17.52 -22.58 -16.09
N ALA A 142 -16.53 -23.15 -15.39
CA ALA A 142 -15.12 -23.28 -15.76
C ALA A 142 -14.44 -22.03 -16.37
N ALA A 143 -13.96 -21.14 -15.50
CA ALA A 143 -12.71 -20.44 -15.79
C ALA A 143 -11.57 -21.46 -15.64
N THR A 144 -11.07 -21.95 -16.77
CA THR A 144 -9.70 -22.47 -16.82
C THR A 144 -8.75 -21.31 -16.55
N SER A 145 -7.62 -21.63 -15.92
CA SER A 145 -6.47 -20.76 -15.71
C SER A 145 -6.12 -19.86 -16.91
N ASP A 146 -5.59 -18.69 -16.57
CA ASP A 146 -5.05 -17.63 -17.43
C ASP A 146 -6.07 -16.74 -18.13
N ASP A 147 -6.45 -15.66 -17.43
CA ASP A 147 -6.72 -14.33 -18.00
C ASP A 147 -6.20 -13.29 -16.98
N ARG A 148 -4.88 -13.33 -16.77
CA ARG A 148 -4.09 -12.23 -16.18
C ARG A 148 -3.35 -11.44 -17.27
N ASP A 149 -3.74 -11.63 -18.53
CA ASP A 149 -3.12 -10.97 -19.65
C ASP A 149 -4.09 -9.89 -20.19
N ASP A 150 -3.50 -8.74 -20.50
CA ASP A 150 -4.08 -7.51 -21.07
C ASP A 150 -4.79 -6.54 -20.11
N VAL A 151 -4.09 -6.14 -19.04
CA VAL A 151 -4.00 -4.70 -18.71
C VAL A 151 -2.68 -4.22 -19.30
N PRO A 152 -2.65 -3.17 -20.14
CA PRO A 152 -1.40 -2.54 -20.52
C PRO A 152 -0.78 -1.91 -19.26
N SER A 153 0.11 -2.63 -18.58
CA SER A 153 1.09 -1.98 -17.72
C SER A 153 1.98 -1.12 -18.60
N LYS A 154 2.29 0.12 -18.20
CA LYS A 154 3.28 0.98 -18.87
C LYS A 154 4.48 0.12 -19.27
N ALA A 155 4.90 0.22 -20.53
CA ALA A 155 6.06 -0.53 -21.01
C ALA A 155 7.25 -0.20 -20.09
N PRO A 156 7.91 -1.21 -19.50
CA PRO A 156 8.98 -0.97 -18.54
C PRO A 156 10.08 -0.12 -19.18
N ALA A 157 10.55 0.90 -18.48
CA ALA A 157 11.74 1.60 -18.88
C ALA A 157 12.98 0.72 -18.65
N ASN A 158 13.97 0.80 -19.56
CA ASN A 158 15.31 0.24 -19.38
C ASN A 158 16.07 1.03 -18.30
N MET A 159 15.67 0.89 -17.05
CA MET A 159 16.43 1.35 -15.89
C MET A 159 17.23 0.17 -15.32
N ASP A 160 18.55 0.35 -15.21
CA ASP A 160 19.40 -0.64 -14.54
C ASP A 160 19.02 -0.74 -13.05
N ASP A 161 19.06 -1.95 -12.49
CA ASP A 161 18.79 -2.16 -11.06
C ASP A 161 19.82 -1.38 -10.22
N PRO A 162 19.40 -0.37 -9.44
CA PRO A 162 20.32 0.49 -8.72
C PRO A 162 21.09 -0.24 -7.61
N SER A 163 20.67 -1.47 -7.26
CA SER A 163 21.36 -2.34 -6.30
C SER A 163 22.40 -3.27 -6.90
N MET A 164 22.61 -3.23 -8.22
CA MET A 164 23.72 -3.94 -8.86
C MET A 164 25.05 -3.50 -8.23
N PRO A 165 26.04 -4.40 -8.12
CA PRO A 165 27.32 -4.07 -7.50
C PRO A 165 27.95 -2.83 -8.15
N GLY A 166 28.35 -1.87 -7.32
CA GLY A 166 29.11 -0.70 -7.75
C GLY A 166 30.59 -1.00 -7.98
N PRO A 167 31.40 0.02 -8.29
CA PRO A 167 32.79 -0.15 -8.70
C PRO A 167 33.76 -0.47 -7.56
N HIS A 168 33.36 -0.30 -6.30
CA HIS A 168 34.24 -0.49 -5.15
C HIS A 168 34.21 -1.94 -4.64
N GLU A 169 35.39 -2.51 -4.40
CA GLU A 169 35.49 -3.69 -3.53
C GLU A 169 35.05 -3.33 -2.12
N VAL A 170 34.43 -4.27 -1.40
CA VAL A 170 33.84 -4.03 -0.08
C VAL A 170 34.60 -4.79 0.99
N THR A 171 34.92 -4.11 2.08
CA THR A 171 35.45 -4.70 3.32
C THR A 171 34.37 -4.68 4.40
N THR A 172 34.32 -5.76 5.18
CA THR A 172 33.45 -5.87 6.37
C THR A 172 34.30 -5.80 7.63
N ALA A 173 33.89 -4.99 8.58
CA ALA A 173 34.42 -4.95 9.94
C ALA A 173 33.28 -5.02 10.96
N THR A 174 33.64 -5.23 12.22
CA THR A 174 32.69 -5.20 13.35
C THR A 174 33.35 -4.50 14.52
N TYR A 175 32.57 -3.75 15.30
CA TYR A 175 33.00 -3.33 16.64
C TYR A 175 31.97 -3.76 17.67
N ASP A 176 32.48 -4.09 18.85
CA ASP A 176 31.70 -4.42 20.03
C ASP A 176 32.42 -3.82 21.24
N LEU A 177 31.90 -2.72 21.76
CA LEU A 177 32.47 -2.03 22.92
C LEU A 177 31.94 -2.62 24.24
N GLY A 178 30.99 -3.57 24.17
CA GLY A 178 30.43 -4.31 25.29
C GLY A 178 28.91 -4.17 25.41
N ASP A 179 28.29 -5.16 26.08
CA ASP A 179 26.83 -5.28 26.21
C ASP A 179 26.14 -4.21 27.08
N GLN A 180 26.92 -3.44 27.84
CA GLN A 180 26.42 -2.51 28.86
C GLN A 180 27.33 -1.29 29.00
N VAL A 181 27.38 -0.45 27.96
CA VAL A 181 28.31 0.70 27.91
C VAL A 181 27.60 2.05 27.87
N PHE A 182 26.60 2.20 27.02
CA PHE A 182 25.82 3.42 26.85
C PHE A 182 24.49 3.36 27.61
N GLN A 183 24.03 4.46 28.18
CA GLN A 183 22.72 4.53 28.83
C GLN A 183 21.89 5.65 28.19
N PRO A 184 20.98 5.31 27.27
CA PRO A 184 19.98 6.23 26.77
C PRO A 184 19.16 6.86 27.90
N THR A 185 18.59 8.03 27.63
CA THR A 185 17.77 8.79 28.58
C THR A 185 16.58 7.94 29.03
N ASP A 186 16.23 8.03 30.31
CA ASP A 186 15.05 7.41 30.96
C ASP A 186 14.92 5.87 30.89
N ILE A 187 15.78 5.16 30.16
CA ILE A 187 15.71 3.70 30.01
C ILE A 187 16.16 2.93 31.26
N GLY A 188 16.86 3.63 32.18
CA GLY A 188 17.25 3.13 33.50
C GLY A 188 18.31 2.01 33.52
N ARG A 189 18.84 1.59 32.38
CA ARG A 189 19.90 0.58 32.25
C ARG A 189 20.80 0.83 31.05
N LYS A 190 22.04 0.38 31.13
CA LYS A 190 22.96 0.41 29.99
C LYS A 190 22.61 -0.64 28.93
N VAL A 191 22.84 -0.27 27.68
CA VAL A 191 22.71 -1.07 26.46
C VAL A 191 24.07 -1.22 25.79
N GLU A 192 24.11 -2.02 24.73
CA GLU A 192 25.32 -2.29 23.95
C GLU A 192 25.68 -1.15 23.00
N ILE A 193 26.96 -1.13 22.61
CA ILE A 193 27.46 -0.41 21.44
C ILE A 193 28.17 -1.45 20.56
N THR A 194 27.42 -1.95 19.59
CA THR A 194 27.85 -3.05 18.71
C THR A 194 27.31 -2.79 17.31
N ALA A 195 28.14 -2.96 16.28
CA ALA A 195 27.69 -2.87 14.89
C ALA A 195 28.53 -3.70 13.92
N GLU A 196 27.91 -4.03 12.78
CA GLU A 196 28.62 -4.45 11.56
C GLU A 196 28.84 -3.22 10.68
N VAL A 197 30.04 -3.10 10.12
CA VAL A 197 30.45 -2.01 9.22
C VAL A 197 30.78 -2.61 7.86
N ARG A 198 30.23 -2.04 6.78
CA ARG A 198 30.64 -2.34 5.40
C ARG A 198 31.06 -1.05 4.71
N TYR A 199 32.19 -1.07 4.04
CA TYR A 199 32.78 0.13 3.44
C TYR A 199 33.65 -0.22 2.22
N PRO A 200 33.93 0.73 1.31
CA PRO A 200 34.92 0.56 0.25
C PRO A 200 36.27 0.11 0.82
N THR A 201 36.84 -0.98 0.32
CA THR A 201 38.15 -1.49 0.75
C THR A 201 39.24 -0.41 0.66
N ASP A 202 39.20 0.40 -0.40
CA ASP A 202 40.02 1.59 -0.53
C ASP A 202 39.35 2.80 0.14
N ILE A 203 39.33 2.81 1.47
CA ILE A 203 38.69 3.87 2.26
C ILE A 203 39.35 5.24 2.07
N ALA A 204 40.63 5.26 1.68
CA ALA A 204 41.37 6.48 1.38
C ALA A 204 40.92 7.17 0.08
N GLY A 205 40.13 6.48 -0.76
CA GLY A 205 39.47 7.06 -1.93
C GLY A 205 38.24 7.92 -1.60
N GLY A 206 37.85 8.02 -0.32
CA GLY A 206 36.77 8.86 0.19
C GLY A 206 37.12 10.35 0.30
N PRO A 207 36.36 11.13 1.10
CA PRO A 207 35.42 10.67 2.12
C PRO A 207 34.08 10.19 1.53
N TYR A 208 33.52 9.15 2.13
CA TYR A 208 32.25 8.54 1.69
C TYR A 208 31.10 8.89 2.66
N PRO A 209 29.86 9.12 2.17
CA PRO A 209 28.69 9.31 3.02
C PRO A 209 28.49 8.16 4.02
N LEU A 210 27.96 8.50 5.20
CA LEU A 210 27.66 7.54 6.24
C LEU A 210 26.18 7.14 6.18
N VAL A 211 25.89 5.84 6.24
CA VAL A 211 24.52 5.33 6.36
C VAL A 211 24.40 4.44 7.59
N VAL A 212 23.51 4.79 8.52
CA VAL A 212 23.28 4.01 9.74
C VAL A 212 22.01 3.17 9.61
N PHE A 213 22.13 1.86 9.81
CA PHE A 213 20.99 0.94 9.84
C PHE A 213 20.61 0.58 11.27
N LEU A 214 19.31 0.59 11.55
CA LEU A 214 18.74 0.33 12.85
C LEU A 214 17.72 -0.82 12.77
N HIS A 215 18.04 -1.96 13.40
CA HIS A 215 17.09 -3.07 13.41
C HIS A 215 15.92 -2.84 14.39
N GLY A 216 14.83 -3.55 14.13
CA GLY A 216 13.61 -3.50 14.93
C GLY A 216 13.56 -4.43 16.12
N ASN A 217 12.36 -4.56 16.68
CA ASN A 217 12.11 -5.40 17.83
C ASN A 217 12.11 -6.88 17.44
N HIS A 218 12.97 -7.67 18.06
CA HIS A 218 13.02 -9.11 17.85
C HIS A 218 13.62 -9.80 19.09
N SER A 219 13.56 -11.14 19.13
CA SER A 219 14.29 -11.91 20.14
C SER A 219 15.77 -11.49 20.17
N THR A 220 16.34 -11.39 21.37
CA THR A 220 17.66 -10.75 21.58
C THR A 220 18.75 -11.73 21.96
N CYS A 221 18.42 -12.86 22.59
CA CYS A 221 19.39 -13.86 23.01
C CYS A 221 18.95 -15.27 22.60
N TYR A 222 19.90 -16.15 22.28
CA TYR A 222 19.63 -17.53 21.96
C TYR A 222 20.57 -18.55 22.63
N LYS A 223 20.11 -19.80 22.70
CA LYS A 223 20.90 -20.98 23.08
C LYS A 223 20.34 -22.23 22.41
N GLY A 224 21.11 -22.84 21.51
CA GLY A 224 20.62 -23.94 20.68
C GLY A 224 19.42 -23.48 19.87
N LYS A 225 18.27 -24.16 19.96
CA LYS A 225 17.02 -23.78 19.27
C LYS A 225 16.10 -22.83 20.05
N LYS A 226 16.53 -22.35 21.22
CA LYS A 226 15.71 -21.50 22.10
C LYS A 226 16.12 -20.05 21.93
N SER A 227 15.14 -19.15 21.82
CA SER A 227 15.34 -17.70 21.89
C SER A 227 14.73 -17.13 23.19
N ARG A 228 15.17 -15.93 23.57
CA ARG A 228 14.66 -15.14 24.69
C ARG A 228 14.71 -13.66 24.36
N PHE A 229 13.73 -12.95 24.91
CA PHE A 229 13.69 -11.49 24.95
C PHE A 229 14.25 -11.02 26.29
N GLN A 230 15.57 -10.88 26.34
CA GLN A 230 16.33 -10.55 27.55
C GLN A 230 17.63 -9.83 27.18
N TRP A 231 18.05 -8.86 28.00
CA TRP A 231 19.35 -8.22 27.86
C TRP A 231 19.97 -7.94 29.25
N PRO A 232 21.31 -8.06 29.43
CA PRO A 232 22.24 -8.74 28.53
C PRO A 232 21.96 -10.25 28.52
N CYS A 233 22.63 -10.99 27.62
CA CYS A 233 22.46 -12.43 27.57
C CYS A 233 23.03 -13.09 28.82
N ARG A 234 22.22 -13.94 29.47
CA ARG A 234 22.68 -14.72 30.64
C ARG A 234 23.76 -15.72 30.25
N THR A 235 24.54 -16.19 31.23
CA THR A 235 25.61 -17.16 31.02
C THR A 235 25.20 -18.35 30.16
N GLY A 236 25.99 -18.63 29.12
CA GLY A 236 25.76 -19.72 28.16
C GLY A 236 24.66 -19.44 27.13
N TRP A 237 24.23 -18.18 27.00
CA TRP A 237 23.42 -17.66 25.89
C TRP A 237 24.27 -16.67 25.08
N GLN A 238 23.93 -16.50 23.80
CA GLN A 238 24.60 -15.58 22.88
C GLN A 238 23.60 -14.53 22.38
N PRO A 239 24.05 -13.30 22.09
CA PRO A 239 23.23 -12.31 21.40
C PRO A 239 22.79 -12.83 20.04
N ILE A 240 21.53 -12.58 19.67
CA ILE A 240 21.07 -12.76 18.28
C ILE A 240 21.58 -11.54 17.50
N PRO A 241 22.35 -11.72 16.42
CA PRO A 241 22.96 -10.62 15.66
C PRO A 241 21.93 -9.96 14.73
N ASN A 242 20.84 -9.42 15.28
CA ASN A 242 19.74 -8.85 14.51
C ASN A 242 20.20 -7.77 13.52
N TYR A 243 21.24 -7.01 13.87
CA TYR A 243 21.87 -5.98 13.04
C TYR A 243 22.57 -6.54 11.78
N ALA A 244 23.11 -7.76 11.82
CA ALA A 244 23.81 -8.37 10.68
C ALA A 244 22.84 -8.82 9.56
N GLY A 245 21.52 -8.79 9.84
CA GLY A 245 20.47 -9.19 8.91
C GLY A 245 20.38 -8.36 7.61
N TYR A 246 20.99 -7.17 7.60
CA TYR A 246 21.00 -6.24 6.48
C TYR A 246 22.31 -6.22 5.71
N GLY A 247 23.24 -7.14 5.99
CA GLY A 247 24.55 -7.15 5.36
C GLY A 247 24.49 -7.06 3.83
N TYR A 248 23.59 -7.82 3.20
CA TYR A 248 23.39 -7.81 1.75
C TYR A 248 23.01 -6.43 1.15
N LEU A 249 22.36 -5.59 1.95
CA LEU A 249 22.02 -4.22 1.60
C LEU A 249 23.21 -3.29 1.84
N ALA A 250 23.85 -3.44 3.00
CA ALA A 250 25.05 -2.68 3.37
C ALA A 250 26.21 -2.88 2.38
N GLU A 251 26.36 -4.09 1.82
CA GLU A 251 27.37 -4.39 0.80
C GLU A 251 27.04 -3.76 -0.55
N SER A 252 25.77 -3.75 -0.97
CA SER A 252 25.38 -3.03 -2.17
C SER A 252 25.67 -1.53 -2.03
N LEU A 253 25.28 -0.90 -0.92
CA LEU A 253 25.63 0.50 -0.66
C LEU A 253 27.15 0.70 -0.61
N ALA A 254 27.89 -0.09 0.17
CA ALA A 254 29.35 0.06 0.26
C ALA A 254 30.04 -0.06 -1.11
N SER A 255 29.57 -0.94 -1.99
CA SER A 255 30.11 -1.06 -3.36
C SER A 255 29.87 0.19 -4.22
N HIS A 256 28.90 1.04 -3.84
CA HIS A 256 28.61 2.35 -4.45
C HIS A 256 29.28 3.52 -3.74
N GLY A 257 30.21 3.28 -2.80
CA GLY A 257 30.95 4.35 -2.14
C GLY A 257 30.26 4.91 -0.90
N TYR A 258 29.82 4.04 0.00
CA TYR A 258 29.20 4.41 1.28
C TYR A 258 29.88 3.68 2.44
N VAL A 259 30.02 4.35 3.58
CA VAL A 259 30.29 3.66 4.85
C VAL A 259 28.95 3.33 5.48
N VAL A 260 28.67 2.04 5.67
CA VAL A 260 27.38 1.58 6.22
C VAL A 260 27.61 0.93 7.57
N VAL A 261 26.86 1.38 8.58
CA VAL A 261 26.98 0.97 9.97
C VAL A 261 25.65 0.40 10.43
N SER A 262 25.56 -0.92 10.58
CA SER A 262 24.34 -1.58 11.05
C SER A 262 24.44 -1.88 12.53
N VAL A 263 23.70 -1.13 13.34
CA VAL A 263 23.83 -1.10 14.81
C VAL A 263 22.89 -2.08 15.50
N SER A 264 23.36 -2.67 16.60
CA SER A 264 22.56 -3.51 17.49
C SER A 264 21.70 -2.66 18.42
N THR A 265 20.43 -3.04 18.57
CA THR A 265 19.46 -2.41 19.48
C THR A 265 18.80 -3.42 20.41
N ASN A 266 19.44 -4.56 20.69
CA ASN A 266 18.90 -5.62 21.53
C ASN A 266 18.64 -5.14 22.97
N GLY A 267 19.52 -4.32 23.55
CA GLY A 267 19.30 -3.70 24.84
C GLY A 267 18.09 -2.77 24.84
N VAL A 268 17.99 -1.90 23.84
CA VAL A 268 16.84 -0.98 23.69
C VAL A 268 15.55 -1.74 23.43
N ASN A 269 15.56 -2.83 22.67
CA ASN A 269 14.39 -3.71 22.51
C ASN A 269 13.84 -4.13 23.88
N VAL A 270 14.69 -4.60 24.78
CA VAL A 270 14.25 -5.18 26.07
C VAL A 270 13.86 -4.12 27.09
N PHE A 271 14.65 -3.06 27.23
CA PHE A 271 14.43 -2.04 28.25
C PHE A 271 13.48 -0.94 27.77
N GLY A 272 13.63 -0.50 26.51
CA GLY A 272 12.79 0.53 25.89
C GLY A 272 11.32 0.10 25.74
N SER A 273 11.05 -1.20 25.54
CA SER A 273 9.66 -1.74 25.55
C SER A 273 8.88 -1.52 26.87
N ARG A 274 9.51 -0.97 27.91
CA ARG A 274 8.88 -0.65 29.20
C ARG A 274 8.59 0.84 29.37
N LEU A 275 9.03 1.67 28.43
CA LEU A 275 8.76 3.10 28.37
C LEU A 275 7.44 3.32 27.61
N ASP A 276 6.82 4.48 27.84
CA ASP A 276 5.55 4.84 27.22
C ASP A 276 5.68 4.95 25.69
N ASP A 277 6.80 5.50 25.21
CA ASP A 277 7.15 5.56 23.79
C ASP A 277 7.69 4.24 23.24
N THR A 278 7.77 3.17 24.05
CA THR A 278 8.29 1.87 23.64
C THR A 278 9.78 1.90 23.17
N GLY A 279 10.52 2.94 23.55
CA GLY A 279 11.96 3.08 23.32
C GLY A 279 12.32 3.76 22.01
N MET A 280 11.45 4.59 21.43
CA MET A 280 11.71 5.22 20.13
C MET A 280 12.73 6.35 20.24
N ARG A 281 12.61 7.20 21.28
CA ARG A 281 13.63 8.22 21.54
C ARG A 281 15.00 7.59 21.79
N GLN A 282 15.05 6.53 22.59
CA GLN A 282 16.31 5.86 22.96
C GLN A 282 16.98 5.15 21.78
N ARG A 283 16.23 4.83 20.72
CA ARG A 283 16.79 4.38 19.45
C ARG A 283 17.50 5.50 18.71
N GLY A 284 16.89 6.69 18.67
CA GLY A 284 17.52 7.89 18.12
C GLY A 284 18.81 8.23 18.88
N GLU A 285 18.74 8.30 20.21
CA GLU A 285 19.91 8.59 21.07
C GLU A 285 21.02 7.55 20.94
N LEU A 286 20.68 6.29 20.66
CA LEU A 286 21.66 5.25 20.38
C LEU A 286 22.39 5.51 19.05
N ILE A 287 21.67 5.97 18.02
CA ILE A 287 22.31 6.36 16.74
C ILE A 287 23.25 7.55 16.98
N ASP A 288 22.83 8.57 17.71
CA ASP A 288 23.66 9.72 18.09
C ASP A 288 24.98 9.31 18.75
N GLU A 289 24.92 8.40 19.73
CA GLU A 289 26.13 7.87 20.38
C GLU A 289 27.06 7.17 19.38
N HIS A 290 26.50 6.45 18.41
CA HIS A 290 27.28 5.88 17.32
C HIS A 290 27.88 6.97 16.42
N LEU A 291 27.14 8.04 16.10
CA LEU A 291 27.66 9.16 15.31
C LEU A 291 28.80 9.91 16.03
N ASP A 292 28.72 10.07 17.35
CA ASP A 292 29.81 10.65 18.16
C ASP A 292 31.10 9.82 18.09
N LEU A 293 30.98 8.49 18.12
CA LEU A 293 32.10 7.58 17.91
C LEU A 293 32.64 7.66 16.48
N TRP A 294 31.77 7.70 15.47
CA TRP A 294 32.18 7.81 14.06
C TRP A 294 32.83 9.14 13.72
N ASN A 295 32.36 10.24 14.30
CA ASN A 295 33.02 11.54 14.21
C ASN A 295 34.43 11.45 14.78
N THR A 296 34.60 10.80 15.93
CA THR A 296 35.93 10.60 16.53
C THR A 296 36.84 9.72 15.67
N TRP A 297 36.35 8.56 15.22
CA TRP A 297 37.14 7.63 14.39
C TRP A 297 37.47 8.19 13.01
N SER A 298 36.64 9.08 12.46
CA SER A 298 36.87 9.71 11.16
C SER A 298 37.74 10.96 11.21
N THR A 299 37.91 11.59 12.38
CA THR A 299 38.70 12.83 12.50
C THR A 299 40.00 12.65 13.28
N VAL A 300 39.96 11.93 14.40
CA VAL A 300 41.09 11.74 15.31
C VAL A 300 41.67 10.32 15.20
N GLY A 301 40.83 9.33 14.92
CA GLY A 301 41.19 7.92 14.96
C GLY A 301 41.10 7.33 16.38
N GLY A 302 41.49 6.07 16.52
CA GLY A 302 41.54 5.34 17.78
C GLY A 302 40.82 3.99 17.75
N GLY A 303 40.88 3.27 18.87
CA GLY A 303 40.27 1.96 18.99
C GLY A 303 38.75 1.98 18.70
N PRO A 304 38.22 0.98 17.98
CA PRO A 304 38.87 -0.26 17.57
C PRO A 304 39.53 -0.23 16.19
N PHE A 305 39.56 0.92 15.52
CA PHE A 305 39.95 1.04 14.11
C PHE A 305 41.31 1.72 13.88
N GLU A 306 41.95 2.20 14.94
CA GLU A 306 43.16 3.02 14.87
C GLU A 306 42.94 4.17 13.87
N ASP A 307 43.80 4.35 12.87
CA ASP A 307 43.69 5.45 11.90
C ASP A 307 42.88 5.07 10.65
N THR A 308 42.26 3.88 10.59
CA THR A 308 41.67 3.33 9.36
C THR A 308 40.65 4.27 8.69
N PHE A 309 39.83 4.95 9.48
CA PHE A 309 38.73 5.80 8.97
C PHE A 309 39.06 7.30 8.95
N VAL A 310 40.27 7.70 9.36
CA VAL A 310 40.65 9.11 9.44
C VAL A 310 40.60 9.74 8.03
N GLY A 311 39.73 10.71 7.84
CA GLY A 311 39.46 11.37 6.55
C GLY A 311 38.66 10.54 5.54
N GLY A 312 38.25 9.32 5.88
CA GLY A 312 37.55 8.40 4.98
C GLY A 312 36.02 8.45 5.04
N VAL A 313 35.46 9.12 6.05
CA VAL A 313 34.01 9.22 6.27
C VAL A 313 33.57 10.68 6.18
N ASP A 314 32.52 10.93 5.42
CA ASP A 314 31.89 12.24 5.32
C ASP A 314 30.76 12.35 6.35
N MET A 315 31.07 12.98 7.48
CA MET A 315 30.09 13.22 8.56
C MET A 315 29.10 14.35 8.23
N THR A 316 29.19 14.99 7.05
CA THR A 316 28.23 16.00 6.58
C THR A 316 27.18 15.44 5.64
N ARG A 317 27.27 14.14 5.30
CA ARG A 317 26.29 13.43 4.47
C ARG A 317 25.85 12.15 5.15
N ILE A 318 24.72 12.21 5.88
CA ILE A 318 24.24 11.13 6.74
C ILE A 318 22.85 10.67 6.29
N GLY A 319 22.73 9.38 6.01
CA GLY A 319 21.45 8.69 5.85
C GLY A 319 21.16 7.74 6.99
N THR A 320 19.88 7.52 7.27
CA THR A 320 19.45 6.49 8.23
C THR A 320 18.37 5.58 7.65
N MET A 321 18.48 4.29 7.94
CA MET A 321 17.44 3.30 7.65
C MET A 321 17.05 2.57 8.92
N GLY A 322 15.76 2.42 9.15
CA GLY A 322 15.25 1.65 10.28
C GLY A 322 14.18 0.66 9.86
N HIS A 323 14.13 -0.51 10.51
CA HIS A 323 13.10 -1.52 10.26
C HIS A 323 12.16 -1.70 11.45
N SER A 324 10.83 -1.75 11.27
CA SER A 324 9.85 -1.98 12.34
C SER A 324 9.95 -0.88 13.40
N ARG A 325 10.14 -1.23 14.68
CA ARG A 325 10.53 -0.28 15.74
C ARG A 325 11.78 0.53 15.43
N GLY A 326 12.71 -0.02 14.65
CA GLY A 326 13.85 0.73 14.15
C GLY A 326 13.43 1.81 13.15
N GLY A 327 12.37 1.58 12.38
CA GLY A 327 11.88 2.52 11.36
C GLY A 327 11.26 3.79 11.95
N GLU A 328 10.56 3.69 13.08
CA GLU A 328 10.21 4.87 13.88
C GLU A 328 11.43 5.42 14.65
N GLY A 329 12.34 4.55 15.08
CA GLY A 329 13.59 4.96 15.73
C GLY A 329 14.46 5.90 14.88
N VAL A 330 14.49 5.74 13.55
CA VAL A 330 15.21 6.67 12.66
C VAL A 330 14.46 7.98 12.39
N VAL A 331 13.13 8.00 12.55
CA VAL A 331 12.37 9.27 12.63
C VAL A 331 12.74 10.01 13.90
N TRP A 332 12.79 9.30 15.03
CA TRP A 332 13.25 9.87 16.29
C TRP A 332 14.71 10.29 16.27
N HIS A 333 15.58 9.62 15.52
CA HIS A 333 16.95 10.07 15.31
C HIS A 333 17.01 11.49 14.74
N LYS A 334 16.24 11.79 13.68
CA LYS A 334 16.17 13.16 13.14
C LYS A 334 15.76 14.17 14.22
N ILE A 335 14.73 13.83 15.02
CA ILE A 335 14.21 14.69 16.08
C ILE A 335 15.26 14.95 17.17
N VAL A 336 15.93 13.90 17.67
CA VAL A 336 16.92 14.06 18.74
C VAL A 336 18.20 14.72 18.25
N ASP A 337 18.62 14.48 17.00
CA ASP A 337 19.75 15.18 16.38
C ASP A 337 19.47 16.68 16.28
N ASP A 338 18.27 17.07 15.84
CA ASP A 338 17.84 18.48 15.78
C ASP A 338 17.80 19.15 17.17
N GLU A 339 17.58 18.39 18.24
CA GLU A 339 17.60 18.89 19.62
C GLU A 339 19.02 19.12 20.16
N ARG A 340 20.07 18.65 19.47
CA ARG A 340 21.47 18.83 19.90
C ARG A 340 21.91 20.29 19.83
N ALA A 341 22.90 20.62 20.65
CA ALA A 341 23.58 21.92 20.53
C ALA A 341 24.33 22.04 19.20
N ASP A 342 24.94 20.94 18.77
CA ASP A 342 25.64 20.78 17.50
C ASP A 342 25.08 19.54 16.79
N PRO A 343 23.98 19.68 16.03
CA PRO A 343 23.41 18.61 15.21
C PRO A 343 24.39 18.16 14.13
N TYR A 344 24.40 16.86 13.79
CA TYR A 344 25.14 16.37 12.63
C TYR A 344 24.43 16.72 11.32
N GLY A 345 23.09 16.78 11.36
CA GLY A 345 22.26 16.83 10.17
C GLY A 345 22.00 15.43 9.62
N VAL A 346 20.80 15.24 9.06
CA VAL A 346 20.39 13.99 8.41
C VAL A 346 19.77 14.32 7.07
N ASP A 347 20.34 13.79 6.00
CA ASP A 347 20.00 14.14 4.62
C ASP A 347 19.02 13.18 3.97
N ALA A 348 18.82 11.99 4.56
CA ALA A 348 17.90 10.99 4.04
C ALA A 348 17.42 10.02 5.12
N VAL A 349 16.10 9.83 5.26
CA VAL A 349 15.50 8.89 6.23
C VAL A 349 14.64 7.85 5.52
N LEU A 350 14.97 6.57 5.72
CA LEU A 350 14.22 5.43 5.20
C LEU A 350 13.62 4.61 6.34
N SER A 351 12.29 4.56 6.40
CA SER A 351 11.58 3.73 7.36
C SER A 351 11.01 2.50 6.65
N LEU A 352 11.58 1.35 6.93
CA LEU A 352 11.18 0.05 6.40
C LEU A 352 10.16 -0.59 7.34
N ALA A 353 8.96 -0.90 6.83
CA ALA A 353 7.88 -1.54 7.59
C ALA A 353 7.70 -0.96 9.01
N PRO A 354 7.68 0.38 9.17
CA PRO A 354 7.84 0.97 10.49
C PRO A 354 6.55 0.84 11.31
N VAL A 355 6.71 0.76 12.62
CA VAL A 355 5.63 1.12 13.56
C VAL A 355 5.45 2.63 13.58
N ASP A 356 4.38 3.12 14.21
CA ASP A 356 4.12 4.54 14.45
C ASP A 356 3.43 4.73 15.80
N PHE A 357 4.14 4.40 16.88
CA PHE A 357 3.57 4.44 18.24
C PHE A 357 3.47 5.84 18.81
N THR A 358 4.33 6.75 18.37
CA THR A 358 4.42 8.12 18.90
C THR A 358 3.73 9.16 18.03
N ARG A 359 3.32 8.81 16.80
CA ARG A 359 2.66 9.71 15.85
C ARG A 359 3.46 10.99 15.58
N SER A 360 4.77 10.83 15.41
CA SER A 360 5.68 11.94 15.15
C SER A 360 5.69 12.31 13.67
N THR A 361 5.89 13.59 13.33
CA THR A 361 6.07 14.04 11.94
C THR A 361 7.54 14.11 11.55
N ILE A 362 7.85 13.96 10.26
CA ILE A 362 9.20 14.07 9.68
C ILE A 362 9.27 15.13 8.57
N ASN A 363 9.85 16.28 8.91
CA ASN A 363 9.88 17.47 8.04
C ASN A 363 11.31 17.78 7.60
N GLU A 364 11.46 18.53 6.50
CA GLU A 364 12.74 19.13 6.06
C GLU A 364 13.86 18.11 5.76
N VAL A 365 13.51 16.85 5.54
CA VAL A 365 14.42 15.78 5.13
C VAL A 365 13.75 14.86 4.10
N PRO A 366 14.44 14.44 3.03
CA PRO A 366 13.95 13.41 2.12
C PRO A 366 13.56 12.16 2.90
N TYR A 367 12.30 11.72 2.73
CA TYR A 367 11.75 10.64 3.52
C TYR A 367 11.05 9.61 2.66
N VAL A 368 11.25 8.32 2.96
CA VAL A 368 10.44 7.24 2.40
C VAL A 368 9.98 6.27 3.48
N THR A 369 8.70 5.92 3.45
CA THR A 369 8.15 4.77 4.16
C THR A 369 7.89 3.62 3.19
N MET A 370 8.48 2.46 3.44
CA MET A 370 8.23 1.24 2.66
C MET A 370 7.21 0.36 3.40
N LEU A 371 6.08 0.07 2.75
CA LEU A 371 4.92 -0.61 3.35
C LEU A 371 4.78 -2.03 2.78
N PRO A 372 5.18 -3.09 3.51
CA PRO A 372 5.00 -4.46 3.04
C PRO A 372 3.53 -4.87 3.16
N TYR A 373 2.82 -5.08 2.06
CA TYR A 373 1.36 -5.28 2.09
C TYR A 373 0.90 -6.55 2.85
N CYS A 374 1.78 -7.53 3.00
CA CYS A 374 1.54 -8.79 3.70
C CYS A 374 2.34 -8.89 5.00
N ASP A 375 2.60 -7.73 5.61
CA ASP A 375 3.14 -7.58 6.95
C ASP A 375 2.22 -8.27 7.97
N GLY A 376 2.76 -9.24 8.72
CA GLY A 376 2.05 -9.93 9.78
C GLY A 376 2.45 -9.47 11.19
N ASP A 377 3.43 -8.57 11.32
CA ASP A 377 3.87 -8.02 12.61
C ASP A 377 3.25 -6.62 12.81
N VAL A 378 3.51 -5.70 11.88
CA VAL A 378 2.87 -4.37 11.78
C VAL A 378 1.74 -4.44 10.75
N SER A 379 0.79 -5.35 11.04
CA SER A 379 -0.29 -5.70 10.10
C SER A 379 -1.27 -4.58 9.78
N ASP A 380 -1.23 -3.43 10.46
CA ASP A 380 -2.05 -2.25 10.15
C ASP A 380 -1.33 -1.25 9.23
N LEU A 381 -0.05 -1.48 8.92
CA LEU A 381 0.78 -0.62 8.10
C LEU A 381 0.82 0.84 8.59
N GLN A 382 0.69 1.06 9.90
CA GLN A 382 0.66 2.38 10.56
C GLN A 382 1.84 3.29 10.17
N GLY A 383 2.94 2.72 9.67
CA GLY A 383 4.04 3.46 9.08
C GLY A 383 3.70 4.45 7.96
N VAL A 384 2.50 4.36 7.37
CA VAL A 384 2.01 5.32 6.37
C VAL A 384 1.78 6.72 6.96
N HIS A 385 1.50 6.81 8.25
CA HIS A 385 1.16 8.06 8.91
C HIS A 385 2.32 9.06 8.94
N PHE A 386 3.58 8.60 9.00
CA PHE A 386 4.72 9.50 8.83
C PHE A 386 4.68 10.27 7.51
N PHE A 387 4.22 9.63 6.43
CA PHE A 387 3.99 10.33 5.18
C PHE A 387 2.77 11.25 5.33
N ASP A 388 1.61 10.70 5.72
CA ASP A 388 0.36 11.46 5.72
C ASP A 388 0.37 12.69 6.63
N ASP A 389 0.91 12.58 7.83
CA ASP A 389 0.96 13.66 8.84
C ASP A 389 2.05 14.70 8.52
N SER A 390 3.07 14.34 7.73
CA SER A 390 4.13 15.27 7.35
C SER A 390 3.81 16.04 6.07
N ARG A 391 2.87 15.56 5.24
CA ARG A 391 2.42 16.31 4.06
C ARG A 391 1.83 17.65 4.48
N TYR A 392 2.32 18.72 3.88
CA TYR A 392 1.86 20.10 4.11
C TYR A 392 2.00 20.60 5.56
N ASN A 393 2.71 19.87 6.42
CA ASN A 393 2.88 20.23 7.83
C ASN A 393 3.79 21.46 7.99
N VAL A 394 4.87 21.53 7.22
CA VAL A 394 5.78 22.68 7.16
C VAL A 394 5.64 23.38 5.80
N PRO A 395 5.13 24.63 5.76
CA PRO A 395 5.10 25.42 4.54
C PRO A 395 6.52 25.64 3.99
N GLY A 396 6.72 25.36 2.71
CA GLY A 396 8.02 25.48 2.05
C GLY A 396 9.00 24.35 2.35
N ASP A 397 8.56 23.20 2.90
CA ASP A 397 9.42 22.02 3.09
C ASP A 397 10.13 21.68 1.77
N PRO A 398 11.48 21.83 1.70
CA PRO A 398 12.22 21.59 0.46
C PRO A 398 12.40 20.10 0.16
N ALA A 399 12.01 19.22 1.07
CA ALA A 399 12.27 17.80 0.96
C ALA A 399 11.09 17.02 0.39
N PRO A 400 11.33 16.11 -0.57
CA PRO A 400 10.31 15.21 -1.05
C PRO A 400 9.97 14.13 -0.03
N LYS A 401 8.72 13.66 -0.06
CA LYS A 401 8.26 12.51 0.73
C LYS A 401 7.78 11.41 -0.20
N HIS A 402 7.93 10.16 0.23
CA HIS A 402 7.58 8.99 -0.56
C HIS A 402 6.86 7.93 0.28
N THR A 403 5.90 7.25 -0.34
CA THR A 403 5.48 5.92 0.10
C THR A 403 5.86 4.90 -0.97
N VAL A 404 6.28 3.71 -0.55
CA VAL A 404 6.47 2.58 -1.47
C VAL A 404 5.65 1.40 -0.97
N THR A 405 4.51 1.17 -1.61
CA THR A 405 3.65 0.03 -1.34
C THR A 405 4.23 -1.21 -2.01
N PHE A 406 4.70 -2.14 -1.19
CA PHE A 406 5.29 -3.40 -1.64
C PHE A 406 4.26 -4.52 -1.54
N PHE A 407 3.53 -4.76 -2.63
CA PHE A 407 2.54 -5.83 -2.65
C PHE A 407 3.22 -7.18 -2.45
N LYS A 408 2.51 -8.09 -1.77
CA LYS A 408 2.96 -9.47 -1.48
C LYS A 408 4.19 -9.56 -0.56
N ALA A 409 4.77 -8.44 -0.12
CA ALA A 409 5.93 -8.43 0.75
C ALA A 409 5.55 -8.68 2.21
N ASN A 410 6.43 -9.40 2.88
CA ASN A 410 6.35 -9.82 4.28
C ASN A 410 7.23 -8.92 5.17
N HIS A 411 6.93 -8.80 6.47
CA HIS A 411 7.74 -7.98 7.39
C HIS A 411 9.18 -8.51 7.53
N ASN A 412 9.33 -9.75 8.02
CA ASN A 412 10.62 -10.31 8.41
C ASN A 412 11.56 -10.60 7.25
N PHE A 413 11.03 -10.83 6.05
CA PHE A 413 11.81 -11.29 4.91
C PHE A 413 12.88 -10.30 4.44
N TYR A 414 12.83 -9.03 4.84
CA TYR A 414 13.91 -8.08 4.60
C TYR A 414 15.16 -8.31 5.46
N ASN A 415 15.04 -8.96 6.61
CA ASN A 415 16.16 -9.25 7.51
C ASN A 415 16.55 -10.73 7.41
N THR A 416 17.80 -11.02 7.02
CA THR A 416 18.25 -12.40 6.83
C THR A 416 18.36 -13.19 8.12
N VAL A 417 18.40 -12.56 9.30
CA VAL A 417 18.41 -13.24 10.61
C VAL A 417 16.99 -13.63 11.03
N TRP A 418 16.00 -12.77 10.76
CA TRP A 418 14.59 -13.00 11.14
C TRP A 418 13.87 -13.96 10.18
N SER A 419 14.39 -14.08 8.97
CA SER A 419 13.88 -14.96 7.93
C SER A 419 14.05 -16.46 8.27
N PRO A 420 13.05 -17.33 8.03
CA PRO A 420 13.13 -18.78 8.31
C PRO A 420 14.36 -19.49 7.75
N SER A 421 14.82 -19.11 6.55
CA SER A 421 15.98 -19.75 5.91
C SER A 421 17.29 -19.59 6.68
N SER A 422 17.36 -18.65 7.63
CA SER A 422 18.52 -18.39 8.48
C SER A 422 18.79 -19.51 9.48
N GLY A 423 17.73 -20.19 9.94
CA GLY A 423 17.79 -21.15 11.04
C GLY A 423 18.08 -20.55 12.42
N PHE A 424 18.13 -19.21 12.56
CA PHE A 424 18.33 -18.57 13.86
C PHE A 424 17.11 -18.79 14.77
N PRO A 425 17.31 -19.02 16.07
CA PRO A 425 16.18 -19.15 17.00
C PRO A 425 15.35 -17.88 17.04
N GLY A 426 14.04 -18.04 16.85
CA GLY A 426 13.12 -16.91 16.78
C GLY A 426 12.90 -16.38 15.36
N SER A 427 13.55 -16.90 14.32
CA SER A 427 13.19 -16.59 12.93
C SER A 427 11.84 -17.19 12.55
N PHE A 428 10.97 -16.46 11.85
CA PHE A 428 9.67 -16.96 11.37
C PHE A 428 9.12 -16.15 10.19
N ASP A 429 8.23 -16.77 9.40
CA ASP A 429 7.41 -16.10 8.39
C ASP A 429 6.20 -15.48 9.10
N ASP A 430 6.27 -14.20 9.42
CA ASP A 430 5.20 -13.47 10.10
C ASP A 430 3.95 -13.33 9.24
N GLY A 431 4.12 -13.35 7.92
CA GLY A 431 3.04 -13.21 6.96
C GLY A 431 2.04 -14.34 7.06
N GLN A 432 2.38 -15.48 7.70
CA GLN A 432 1.41 -16.53 8.01
C GLN A 432 0.26 -16.07 8.92
N TRP A 433 0.44 -14.96 9.65
CA TRP A 433 -0.60 -14.32 10.45
C TRP A 433 -1.28 -13.14 9.74
N SER A 434 -0.76 -12.74 8.58
CA SER A 434 -1.51 -11.85 7.68
C SER A 434 -2.61 -12.63 6.95
N ASN A 435 -3.68 -11.95 6.51
CA ASN A 435 -4.70 -12.55 5.63
C ASN A 435 -4.23 -12.65 4.16
N CYS A 436 -2.93 -12.61 3.91
CA CYS A 436 -2.35 -12.61 2.58
C CYS A 436 -1.96 -14.01 2.10
N SER A 437 -2.71 -14.49 1.11
CA SER A 437 -2.62 -15.85 0.56
C SER A 437 -1.49 -16.05 -0.48
N LYS A 438 -0.99 -14.97 -1.09
CA LYS A 438 0.12 -14.99 -2.06
C LYS A 438 1.21 -14.03 -1.63
N ARG A 439 2.32 -14.56 -1.12
CA ARG A 439 3.48 -13.78 -0.64
C ARG A 439 4.71 -14.02 -1.50
N LEU A 440 5.60 -13.03 -1.55
CA LEU A 440 6.94 -13.18 -2.10
C LEU A 440 7.75 -14.13 -1.23
N GLY A 441 8.61 -14.93 -1.86
CA GLY A 441 9.64 -15.66 -1.13
C GLY A 441 10.78 -14.73 -0.70
N GLU A 442 11.35 -15.00 0.48
CA GLU A 442 12.48 -14.31 1.09
C GLU A 442 13.51 -13.70 0.11
N LYS A 443 14.14 -14.55 -0.74
CA LYS A 443 15.20 -14.12 -1.66
C LYS A 443 14.69 -13.11 -2.70
N ARG A 444 13.47 -13.29 -3.18
CA ARG A 444 12.88 -12.43 -4.21
C ARG A 444 12.51 -11.08 -3.61
N GLN A 445 11.90 -11.08 -2.43
CA GLN A 445 11.58 -9.84 -1.71
C GLN A 445 12.84 -9.02 -1.41
N ARG A 446 13.88 -9.64 -0.84
CA ARG A 446 15.15 -8.94 -0.57
C ARG A 446 15.77 -8.34 -1.80
N ARG A 447 15.78 -9.06 -2.93
CA ARG A 447 16.35 -8.55 -4.18
C ARG A 447 15.65 -7.26 -4.63
N ILE A 448 14.32 -7.28 -4.70
CA ILE A 448 13.53 -6.12 -5.18
C ILE A 448 13.58 -4.98 -4.16
N GLY A 449 13.44 -5.29 -2.87
CA GLY A 449 13.55 -4.32 -1.79
C GLY A 449 14.89 -3.60 -1.77
N ARG A 450 15.98 -4.33 -2.03
CA ARG A 450 17.33 -3.77 -2.09
C ARG A 450 17.45 -2.70 -3.16
N SER A 451 16.80 -2.84 -4.31
CA SER A 451 16.79 -1.82 -5.36
C SER A 451 16.26 -0.47 -4.85
N TYR A 452 15.13 -0.48 -4.14
CA TYR A 452 14.58 0.75 -3.56
C TYR A 452 15.42 1.28 -2.40
N MET A 453 15.86 0.42 -1.48
CA MET A 453 16.66 0.88 -0.33
C MET A 453 18.02 1.45 -0.76
N VAL A 454 18.71 0.83 -1.72
CA VAL A 454 19.97 1.36 -2.30
C VAL A 454 19.69 2.61 -3.12
N GLY A 455 18.67 2.55 -3.99
CA GLY A 455 18.28 3.66 -4.84
C GLY A 455 17.94 4.92 -4.05
N PHE A 456 17.37 4.79 -2.85
CA PHE A 456 17.00 5.95 -2.04
C PHE A 456 18.24 6.74 -1.59
N PHE A 457 19.23 6.04 -1.02
CA PHE A 457 20.48 6.69 -0.60
C PHE A 457 21.33 7.15 -1.78
N ARG A 458 21.34 6.42 -2.90
CA ARG A 458 21.95 6.89 -4.15
C ARG A 458 21.32 8.19 -4.63
N ARG A 459 19.99 8.26 -4.57
CA ARG A 459 19.26 9.44 -4.99
C ARG A 459 19.53 10.64 -4.08
N TYR A 460 19.49 10.48 -2.76
CA TYR A 460 19.48 11.62 -1.83
C TYR A 460 20.83 11.94 -1.16
N LEU A 461 21.79 11.02 -1.13
CA LEU A 461 23.14 11.28 -0.58
C LEU A 461 24.22 11.42 -1.67
N ALA A 462 24.00 10.84 -2.85
CA ALA A 462 24.91 10.93 -4.00
C ALA A 462 24.28 11.67 -5.19
N GLU A 463 23.08 12.23 -5.01
CA GLU A 463 22.37 13.05 -6.00
C GLU A 463 22.19 12.35 -7.36
N ASP A 464 22.04 11.02 -7.36
CA ASP A 464 21.85 10.25 -8.58
C ASP A 464 20.44 10.48 -9.13
N GLN A 465 20.29 11.46 -10.01
CA GLN A 465 19.02 11.81 -10.67
C GLN A 465 18.62 10.81 -11.75
N THR A 466 19.52 9.90 -12.16
CA THR A 466 19.18 8.91 -13.21
C THR A 466 18.09 7.93 -12.78
N ILE A 467 17.82 7.87 -11.48
CA ILE A 467 16.79 7.02 -10.87
C ILE A 467 15.54 7.79 -10.42
N ASP A 468 15.41 9.07 -10.79
CA ASP A 468 14.21 9.89 -10.54
C ASP A 468 12.92 9.26 -11.06
N PRO A 469 12.89 8.63 -12.25
CA PRO A 469 11.67 8.02 -12.73
C PRO A 469 11.10 6.95 -11.78
N MET A 470 11.96 6.19 -11.09
CA MET A 470 11.54 5.21 -10.09
C MET A 470 10.94 5.89 -8.85
N TRP A 471 11.49 7.02 -8.40
CA TRP A 471 11.06 7.71 -7.18
C TRP A 471 9.88 8.65 -7.37
N THR A 472 9.67 9.14 -8.59
CA THR A 472 8.51 9.96 -8.94
C THR A 472 7.28 9.12 -9.31
N GLY A 473 7.46 7.80 -9.44
CA GLY A 473 6.46 6.90 -10.00
C GLY A 473 6.25 7.10 -11.50
N ALA A 474 7.14 7.82 -12.19
CA ALA A 474 7.12 7.93 -13.64
C ALA A 474 7.38 6.57 -14.29
N ASP A 475 8.31 5.77 -13.77
CA ASP A 475 8.57 4.43 -14.28
C ASP A 475 8.53 3.38 -13.16
N THR A 476 7.91 2.25 -13.47
CA THR A 476 7.98 1.03 -12.64
C THR A 476 9.04 0.12 -13.24
N PRO A 477 10.23 -0.05 -12.63
CA PRO A 477 11.32 -0.77 -13.26
C PRO A 477 10.99 -2.26 -13.43
N ASP A 478 11.44 -2.82 -14.55
CA ASP A 478 11.09 -4.17 -15.00
C ASP A 478 11.45 -5.28 -14.00
N PHE A 479 12.58 -5.10 -13.31
CA PHE A 479 13.08 -6.02 -12.31
C PHE A 479 12.19 -6.12 -11.06
N THR A 480 11.22 -5.19 -10.90
CA THR A 480 10.26 -5.12 -9.80
C THR A 480 8.92 -5.80 -10.09
N SER A 481 8.64 -6.15 -11.36
CA SER A 481 7.37 -6.70 -11.87
C SER A 481 6.79 -7.85 -11.02
N ALA A 482 7.66 -8.66 -10.41
CA ALA A 482 7.22 -9.77 -9.59
C ALA A 482 6.59 -9.40 -8.24
N ALA A 483 6.94 -8.24 -7.68
CA ALA A 483 6.38 -7.76 -6.42
C ALA A 483 5.05 -7.05 -6.65
N GLU A 484 4.91 -6.31 -7.76
CA GLU A 484 3.94 -5.21 -7.90
C GLU A 484 4.29 -4.15 -6.85
N VAL A 485 4.81 -3.01 -7.30
CA VAL A 485 5.30 -1.95 -6.43
C VAL A 485 4.71 -0.65 -6.93
N ILE A 486 4.09 0.10 -6.03
CA ILE A 486 3.59 1.44 -6.32
C ILE A 486 4.34 2.44 -5.47
N VAL A 487 4.86 3.48 -6.11
CA VAL A 487 5.49 4.63 -5.46
C VAL A 487 4.52 5.80 -5.48
N SER A 488 4.27 6.41 -4.32
CA SER A 488 3.61 7.71 -4.25
C SER A 488 4.61 8.77 -3.85
N TYR A 489 4.64 9.86 -4.61
CA TYR A 489 5.63 10.91 -4.51
C TYR A 489 4.96 12.23 -4.17
N LEU A 490 5.34 12.83 -3.05
CA LEU A 490 5.06 14.24 -2.77
C LEU A 490 6.32 15.04 -3.08
N ALA A 491 6.26 15.84 -4.15
CA ALA A 491 7.34 16.76 -4.53
C ALA A 491 7.59 17.84 -3.46
N PRO A 492 8.78 18.45 -3.42
CA PRO A 492 9.08 19.59 -2.56
C PRO A 492 8.01 20.68 -2.63
N ASP A 493 7.76 21.38 -1.51
CA ASP A 493 6.82 22.50 -1.47
C ASP A 493 7.42 23.76 -2.09
N SER A 494 7.57 23.73 -3.40
CA SER A 494 8.11 24.82 -4.21
C SER A 494 7.32 24.93 -5.51
N PRO A 495 6.94 26.14 -5.95
CA PRO A 495 6.29 26.34 -7.23
C PRO A 495 7.06 25.78 -8.44
N THR A 496 8.38 25.57 -8.29
CA THR A 496 9.23 24.92 -9.30
C THR A 496 8.88 23.43 -9.48
N TYR A 497 8.51 22.73 -8.41
CA TYR A 497 8.36 21.27 -8.41
C TYR A 497 6.94 20.79 -8.15
N ARG A 498 6.10 21.62 -7.52
CA ARG A 498 4.75 21.26 -7.12
C ARG A 498 3.80 22.44 -7.26
N ARG A 499 2.62 22.16 -7.80
CA ARG A 499 1.46 23.06 -7.77
C ARG A 499 0.25 22.26 -7.33
N ASP A 500 -0.13 22.46 -6.07
CA ASP A 500 -1.29 21.81 -5.49
C ASP A 500 -2.57 22.42 -6.08
N VAL A 501 -3.38 21.58 -6.73
CA VAL A 501 -4.70 21.95 -7.26
C VAL A 501 -5.74 21.76 -6.16
N ALA A 502 -5.76 20.58 -5.53
CA ALA A 502 -6.66 20.27 -4.42
C ALA A 502 -5.99 19.27 -3.46
N ARG A 503 -5.89 19.64 -2.18
CA ARG A 503 -5.28 18.77 -1.15
C ARG A 503 -6.35 17.94 -0.43
N PHE A 504 -7.56 18.49 -0.33
CA PHE A 504 -8.68 17.97 0.45
C PHE A 504 -8.39 17.88 1.96
N THR A 505 -7.59 18.81 2.47
CA THR A 505 -7.31 18.94 3.91
C THR A 505 -8.44 19.62 4.69
N ASP A 506 -9.30 20.37 3.99
CA ASP A 506 -10.46 21.03 4.56
C ASP A 506 -11.71 20.80 3.68
N PRO A 507 -12.91 20.59 4.26
CA PRO A 507 -14.14 20.35 3.48
C PRO A 507 -14.55 21.52 2.59
N SER A 508 -14.09 22.76 2.86
CA SER A 508 -14.29 23.90 1.95
C SER A 508 -13.59 23.73 0.60
N GLU A 509 -12.61 22.84 0.51
CA GLU A 509 -11.94 22.47 -0.75
C GLU A 509 -12.84 21.69 -1.71
N LEU A 510 -14.06 21.30 -1.30
CA LEU A 510 -15.10 20.82 -2.20
C LEU A 510 -15.83 21.97 -2.94
N GLY A 511 -15.63 23.22 -2.53
CA GLY A 511 -16.19 24.40 -3.19
C GLY A 511 -15.13 25.16 -3.99
N THR A 512 -13.97 25.38 -3.37
CA THR A 512 -12.88 26.18 -3.94
C THR A 512 -11.56 25.47 -3.74
N ASN A 513 -10.80 25.30 -4.81
CA ASN A 513 -9.55 24.56 -4.80
C ASN A 513 -8.38 25.39 -4.22
N GLN A 514 -7.20 24.78 -4.07
CA GLN A 514 -6.02 25.42 -3.46
C GLN A 514 -5.45 26.59 -4.26
N LEU A 515 -5.76 26.66 -5.55
CA LEU A 515 -5.37 27.76 -6.42
C LEU A 515 -6.36 28.93 -6.33
N GLY A 516 -7.49 28.77 -5.65
CA GLY A 516 -8.58 29.74 -5.55
C GLY A 516 -9.60 29.66 -6.69
N GLY A 517 -9.59 28.59 -7.50
CA GLY A 517 -10.58 28.32 -8.54
C GLY A 517 -11.77 27.49 -8.05
N ASP A 518 -12.86 27.48 -8.81
CA ASP A 518 -14.06 26.73 -8.46
C ASP A 518 -13.89 25.22 -8.66
N MET A 519 -14.56 24.44 -7.80
CA MET A 519 -14.77 23.01 -7.98
C MET A 519 -16.10 22.77 -8.70
N LEU A 520 -16.06 22.04 -9.82
CA LEU A 520 -17.17 21.89 -10.75
C LEU A 520 -17.63 20.41 -10.85
N PRO A 521 -18.36 19.89 -9.85
CA PRO A 521 -18.90 18.53 -9.92
C PRO A 521 -20.02 18.44 -10.97
N ALA A 522 -19.96 17.45 -11.85
CA ALA A 522 -20.98 17.15 -12.85
C ALA A 522 -21.42 15.70 -12.74
N ASN A 523 -22.73 15.46 -12.62
CA ASN A 523 -23.36 14.13 -12.59
C ASN A 523 -22.76 13.12 -11.58
N LEU A 524 -22.11 13.60 -10.52
CA LEU A 524 -21.67 12.76 -9.41
C LEU A 524 -22.85 12.45 -8.51
N ASN A 525 -23.11 11.16 -8.25
CA ASN A 525 -24.12 10.76 -7.27
C ASN A 525 -23.56 10.68 -5.85
N ARG A 526 -22.24 10.81 -5.67
CA ARG A 526 -21.59 11.11 -4.40
C ARG A 526 -20.48 12.13 -4.65
N TYR A 527 -20.53 13.20 -3.89
CA TYR A 527 -19.51 14.22 -3.84
C TYR A 527 -19.44 14.70 -2.40
N GLY A 528 -18.34 14.40 -1.72
CA GLY A 528 -18.21 14.62 -0.28
C GLY A 528 -16.78 14.60 0.18
N TRP A 529 -16.61 14.74 1.49
CA TRP A 529 -15.32 14.81 2.16
C TRP A 529 -15.37 14.00 3.45
N CYS A 530 -14.22 13.48 3.84
CA CYS A 530 -14.02 12.74 5.08
C CYS A 530 -12.64 13.08 5.65
N ALA A 531 -12.45 12.82 6.95
CA ALA A 531 -11.22 13.20 7.67
C ALA A 531 -10.34 12.00 8.05
N ASN A 532 -10.82 10.78 7.78
CA ASN A 532 -10.32 9.56 8.41
C ASN A 532 -10.28 9.61 9.93
N GLU A 533 -11.22 10.29 10.55
CA GLU A 533 -11.41 10.22 12.00
C GLU A 533 -12.45 9.15 12.33
N TRP A 534 -12.43 8.61 13.55
CA TRP A 534 -13.45 7.67 14.01
C TRP A 534 -14.89 8.19 13.86
N ILE A 535 -15.07 9.51 13.94
CA ILE A 535 -16.37 10.18 13.78
C ILE A 535 -16.71 10.54 12.33
N ALA A 536 -15.73 10.49 11.42
CA ALA A 536 -15.85 10.85 10.01
C ALA A 536 -14.93 9.97 9.13
N PRO A 537 -15.15 8.64 9.11
CA PRO A 537 -14.27 7.73 8.39
C PRO A 537 -14.42 7.87 6.88
N CYS A 538 -13.32 7.65 6.16
CA CYS A 538 -13.33 7.65 4.69
C CYS A 538 -13.77 6.32 4.08
N VAL A 539 -13.71 5.25 4.86
CA VAL A 539 -14.21 3.91 4.52
C VAL A 539 -15.40 3.56 5.42
N PRO A 540 -16.65 3.49 4.92
CA PRO A 540 -17.84 3.31 5.77
C PRO A 540 -18.19 1.85 6.07
N GLU A 541 -19.29 1.66 6.83
CA GLU A 541 -20.01 0.39 7.03
C GLU A 541 -19.28 -0.67 7.87
N GLY A 542 -18.47 -0.28 8.85
CA GLY A 542 -17.74 -1.23 9.69
C GLY A 542 -16.42 -1.69 9.08
N PHE A 543 -16.03 -1.10 7.94
CA PHE A 543 -14.79 -1.38 7.23
C PHE A 543 -13.69 -0.37 7.53
N GLU A 544 -13.93 0.58 8.46
CA GLU A 544 -13.02 1.67 8.83
C GLU A 544 -11.64 1.14 9.24
N TYR A 545 -11.59 -0.04 9.87
CA TYR A 545 -10.35 -0.70 10.31
C TYR A 545 -9.46 -1.22 9.18
N ASN A 546 -9.96 -1.26 7.94
CA ASN A 546 -9.15 -1.61 6.78
C ASN A 546 -8.46 -0.39 6.18
N ASP A 547 -8.81 0.81 6.64
CA ASP A 547 -8.18 2.05 6.24
C ASP A 547 -6.91 2.26 7.06
N ILE A 548 -5.75 2.11 6.41
CA ILE A 548 -4.46 2.30 7.08
C ILE A 548 -4.17 3.80 7.31
N HIS A 549 -4.96 4.70 6.72
CA HIS A 549 -4.84 6.14 6.86
C HIS A 549 -5.72 6.71 7.98
N LEU A 550 -6.44 5.83 8.71
CA LEU A 550 -7.27 6.22 9.85
C LEU A 550 -6.46 7.01 10.89
N GLY A 551 -6.92 8.23 11.19
CA GLY A 551 -6.35 9.14 12.18
C GLY A 551 -5.50 10.28 11.60
N SER A 552 -5.27 10.35 10.28
CA SER A 552 -4.36 11.35 9.69
C SER A 552 -4.75 11.94 8.34
N LEU A 553 -5.60 11.27 7.54
CA LEU A 553 -5.75 11.63 6.12
C LEU A 553 -7.17 12.07 5.76
N SER A 554 -7.33 13.35 5.45
CA SER A 554 -8.57 13.84 4.86
C SER A 554 -8.60 13.60 3.34
N GLU A 555 -9.79 13.30 2.82
CA GLU A 555 -9.98 12.84 1.43
C GLU A 555 -11.29 13.34 0.83
N ALA A 556 -11.33 13.51 -0.49
CA ALA A 556 -12.57 13.65 -1.23
C ALA A 556 -13.17 12.28 -1.59
N ILE A 557 -14.49 12.14 -1.43
CA ILE A 557 -15.26 10.95 -1.82
C ILE A 557 -16.00 11.27 -3.12
N LEU A 558 -15.64 10.57 -4.19
CA LEU A 558 -16.19 10.77 -5.53
C LEU A 558 -16.91 9.51 -5.99
N GLY A 559 -18.19 9.61 -6.34
CA GLY A 559 -18.99 8.47 -6.80
C GLY A 559 -19.89 8.78 -7.98
N TRP A 560 -19.97 7.82 -8.89
CA TRP A 560 -20.70 7.90 -10.16
C TRP A 560 -21.55 6.64 -10.42
N ARG A 561 -22.54 6.77 -11.31
CA ARG A 561 -23.49 5.69 -11.70
C ARG A 561 -23.61 5.46 -13.20
N ASP A 562 -23.02 6.35 -13.99
CA ASP A 562 -22.92 6.27 -15.44
C ASP A 562 -21.63 6.96 -15.92
N HIS A 563 -21.38 6.93 -17.23
CA HIS A 563 -20.17 7.47 -17.86
C HIS A 563 -20.15 9.00 -18.00
N SER A 564 -21.08 9.73 -17.37
CA SER A 564 -21.18 11.20 -17.48
C SER A 564 -20.69 11.96 -16.24
N GLY A 565 -20.25 11.24 -15.21
CA GLY A 565 -19.71 11.82 -13.99
C GLY A 565 -18.35 12.51 -14.24
N ALA A 566 -18.14 13.69 -13.68
CA ALA A 566 -16.84 14.35 -13.68
C ALA A 566 -16.68 15.29 -12.48
N LEU A 567 -15.43 15.54 -12.10
CA LEU A 567 -15.04 16.63 -11.21
C LEU A 567 -14.08 17.56 -11.97
N GLY A 568 -14.55 18.78 -12.28
CA GLY A 568 -13.71 19.85 -12.80
C GLY A 568 -13.07 20.68 -11.70
N MET A 569 -11.87 21.17 -11.97
CA MET A 569 -11.08 22.01 -11.07
C MET A 569 -10.53 23.19 -11.88
N GLU A 570 -11.02 24.40 -11.61
CA GLU A 570 -10.60 25.59 -12.36
C GLU A 570 -9.20 26.06 -11.96
N LEU A 571 -8.39 26.44 -12.94
CA LEU A 571 -7.12 27.14 -12.73
C LEU A 571 -7.35 28.65 -12.96
N PRO A 572 -7.36 29.48 -11.89
CA PRO A 572 -7.53 30.92 -12.03
C PRO A 572 -6.33 31.60 -12.70
N LEU A 573 -6.49 32.88 -13.07
CA LEU A 573 -5.39 33.66 -13.65
C LEU A 573 -4.16 33.66 -12.72
N GLY A 574 -2.98 33.41 -13.28
CA GLY A 574 -1.72 33.28 -12.53
C GLY A 574 -1.35 31.85 -12.16
N SER A 575 -2.24 30.87 -12.35
CA SER A 575 -1.95 29.45 -12.08
C SER A 575 -2.08 28.51 -13.28
N ARG A 576 -2.24 29.07 -14.48
CA ARG A 576 -2.63 28.36 -15.71
C ARG A 576 -1.48 27.77 -16.50
N ASP A 577 -0.29 28.32 -16.29
CA ASP A 577 0.93 27.79 -16.88
C ASP A 577 1.40 26.59 -16.06
N VAL A 578 1.28 25.43 -16.67
CA VAL A 578 1.72 24.14 -16.12
C VAL A 578 2.81 23.50 -16.99
N SER A 579 3.34 24.25 -17.97
CA SER A 579 4.32 23.74 -18.93
C SER A 579 5.68 23.38 -18.33
N ALA A 580 5.95 23.83 -17.11
CA ALA A 580 7.16 23.52 -16.35
C ALA A 580 7.06 22.22 -15.53
N TYR A 581 5.88 21.59 -15.47
CA TYR A 581 5.67 20.35 -14.73
C TYR A 581 5.80 19.11 -15.63
N ASP A 582 6.18 17.98 -15.04
CA ASP A 582 6.30 16.73 -15.79
C ASP A 582 4.99 15.95 -15.83
N ALA A 583 4.15 16.06 -14.79
CA ALA A 583 2.92 15.30 -14.68
C ALA A 583 1.80 16.06 -13.95
N PHE A 584 0.58 15.61 -14.21
CA PHE A 584 -0.56 15.77 -13.31
C PHE A 584 -0.74 14.46 -12.52
N GLN A 585 -0.89 14.53 -11.20
CA GLN A 585 -1.01 13.36 -10.35
C GLN A 585 -1.97 13.59 -9.18
N PHE A 586 -2.44 12.48 -8.61
CA PHE A 586 -3.19 12.45 -7.36
C PHE A 586 -3.06 11.07 -6.70
N ARG A 587 -3.32 10.96 -5.40
CA ARG A 587 -3.48 9.65 -4.76
C ARG A 587 -4.94 9.26 -4.72
N ALA A 588 -5.22 7.99 -4.99
CA ALA A 588 -6.57 7.46 -4.90
C ALA A 588 -6.61 6.02 -4.38
N THR A 589 -7.80 5.62 -3.96
CA THR A 589 -8.11 4.25 -3.57
C THR A 589 -9.56 3.92 -3.88
N VAL A 590 -9.87 2.63 -3.99
CA VAL A 590 -11.25 2.13 -4.09
C VAL A 590 -11.70 1.68 -2.70
N PRO A 591 -12.40 2.52 -1.93
CA PRO A 591 -12.80 2.17 -0.56
C PRO A 591 -13.73 0.94 -0.55
N PRO A 592 -13.48 -0.04 0.34
CA PRO A 592 -14.44 -1.08 0.63
C PRO A 592 -15.66 -0.51 1.36
N GLY A 593 -16.69 -1.32 1.59
CA GLY A 593 -17.94 -0.90 2.22
C GLY A 593 -18.95 -0.24 1.26
N TYR A 594 -18.51 0.44 0.20
CA TYR A 594 -19.45 0.91 -0.82
C TYR A 594 -19.93 -0.25 -1.71
N GLN A 595 -21.20 -0.62 -1.58
CA GLN A 595 -21.81 -1.72 -2.37
C GLN A 595 -21.68 -1.54 -3.89
N VAL A 596 -21.57 -0.31 -4.39
CA VAL A 596 -21.36 -0.04 -5.83
C VAL A 596 -19.97 -0.50 -6.31
N ASN A 597 -18.98 -0.60 -5.42
CA ASN A 597 -17.67 -1.17 -5.71
C ASN A 597 -17.70 -2.71 -5.67
N SER A 598 -18.78 -3.33 -5.19
CA SER A 598 -18.86 -4.79 -5.10
C SER A 598 -18.89 -5.43 -6.49
N GLY A 599 -17.98 -6.37 -6.74
CA GLY A 599 -17.87 -7.09 -8.01
C GLY A 599 -17.05 -6.38 -9.09
N SER A 600 -16.58 -5.15 -8.85
CA SER A 600 -15.55 -4.52 -9.69
C SER A 600 -14.17 -4.85 -9.14
N GLY A 601 -13.33 -5.52 -9.92
CA GLY A 601 -11.94 -5.81 -9.51
C GLY A 601 -11.04 -4.58 -9.51
N PHE A 602 -11.41 -3.56 -10.30
CA PHE A 602 -10.68 -2.30 -10.45
C PHE A 602 -11.65 -1.19 -10.87
N GLN A 603 -11.22 0.06 -10.75
CA GLN A 603 -11.87 1.23 -11.35
C GLN A 603 -10.95 1.81 -12.45
N ASP A 604 -11.57 2.51 -13.39
CA ASP A 604 -10.88 3.26 -14.44
C ASP A 604 -11.60 4.60 -14.68
N LEU A 605 -10.84 5.60 -15.09
CA LEU A 605 -11.28 6.97 -15.29
C LEU A 605 -10.37 7.65 -16.32
N SER A 606 -10.69 8.87 -16.73
CA SER A 606 -9.80 9.69 -17.54
C SER A 606 -9.48 11.00 -16.85
N VAL A 607 -8.28 11.54 -17.06
CA VAL A 607 -7.96 12.94 -16.77
C VAL A 607 -8.08 13.72 -18.07
N ALA A 608 -8.68 14.90 -18.03
CA ALA A 608 -8.72 15.82 -19.16
C ALA A 608 -8.20 17.21 -18.78
N LEU A 609 -7.38 17.80 -19.65
CA LEU A 609 -6.91 19.18 -19.56
C LEU A 609 -7.66 20.03 -20.60
N ILE A 610 -8.13 21.20 -20.18
CA ILE A 610 -8.86 22.14 -21.03
C ILE A 610 -8.11 23.46 -21.03
N ASP A 611 -7.74 23.96 -22.21
CA ASP A 611 -6.95 25.18 -22.34
C ASP A 611 -7.77 26.46 -22.62
N GLY A 612 -7.08 27.60 -22.71
CA GLY A 612 -7.67 28.90 -22.96
C GLY A 612 -8.38 29.07 -24.30
N ASN A 613 -8.13 28.20 -25.28
CA ASN A 613 -8.81 28.16 -26.57
C ASN A 613 -10.05 27.24 -26.54
N GLY A 614 -10.21 26.46 -25.47
CA GLY A 614 -11.23 25.42 -25.35
C GLY A 614 -10.80 24.09 -25.97
N ASP A 615 -9.52 23.92 -26.32
CA ASP A 615 -8.98 22.64 -26.76
C ASP A 615 -8.93 21.69 -25.57
N VAL A 616 -9.15 20.38 -25.83
CA VAL A 616 -9.25 19.36 -24.80
C VAL A 616 -8.35 18.18 -25.15
N ALA A 617 -7.45 17.83 -24.23
CA ALA A 617 -6.67 16.60 -24.28
C ALA A 617 -7.10 15.69 -23.12
N GLN A 618 -7.18 14.38 -23.36
CA GLN A 618 -7.67 13.42 -22.38
C GLN A 618 -6.84 12.13 -22.42
N VAL A 619 -6.51 11.60 -21.25
CA VAL A 619 -5.71 10.38 -21.06
C VAL A 619 -6.43 9.47 -20.05
N ALA A 620 -6.60 8.18 -20.36
CA ALA A 620 -7.17 7.22 -19.42
C ALA A 620 -6.16 6.80 -18.33
N ALA A 621 -6.65 6.47 -17.13
CA ALA A 621 -5.81 5.88 -16.09
C ALA A 621 -5.23 4.53 -16.54
N SER A 622 -5.99 3.74 -17.31
CA SER A 622 -5.52 2.49 -17.93
C SER A 622 -4.40 2.67 -18.96
N GLU A 623 -4.13 3.88 -19.45
CA GLU A 623 -3.00 4.16 -20.36
C GLU A 623 -1.69 4.42 -19.61
N VAL A 624 -1.78 4.86 -18.35
CA VAL A 624 -0.62 5.24 -17.50
C VAL A 624 -0.35 4.24 -16.37
N GLY A 625 -1.25 3.27 -16.18
CA GLY A 625 -1.25 2.33 -15.07
C GLY A 625 -2.29 2.73 -14.02
N ASN A 626 -3.29 1.87 -13.81
CA ASN A 626 -4.39 2.10 -12.89
C ASN A 626 -4.34 1.18 -11.65
N ASP A 627 -3.15 0.70 -11.28
CA ASP A 627 -2.97 -0.21 -10.13
C ASP A 627 -3.45 0.41 -8.81
N ALA A 628 -3.32 1.75 -8.67
CA ALA A 628 -3.87 2.51 -7.54
C ALA A 628 -5.42 2.46 -7.45
N LEU A 629 -6.10 2.09 -8.53
CA LEU A 629 -7.55 1.94 -8.61
C LEU A 629 -8.00 0.47 -8.52
N VAL A 630 -7.13 -0.44 -8.11
CA VAL A 630 -7.49 -1.83 -7.84
C VAL A 630 -8.28 -1.89 -6.53
N ALA A 631 -9.39 -2.62 -6.54
CA ALA A 631 -10.17 -2.83 -5.33
C ALA A 631 -9.36 -3.67 -4.31
N PRO A 632 -9.30 -3.28 -3.04
CA PRO A 632 -8.64 -4.08 -2.01
C PRO A 632 -9.17 -5.51 -2.01
N SER A 633 -8.27 -6.48 -2.19
CA SER A 633 -8.65 -7.88 -2.25
C SER A 633 -8.64 -8.49 -0.85
N TRP A 634 -9.76 -9.10 -0.45
CA TRP A 634 -9.88 -9.85 0.81
C TRP A 634 -8.93 -11.05 0.93
N SER A 635 -8.24 -11.42 -0.16
CA SER A 635 -7.21 -12.46 -0.18
C SER A 635 -5.80 -11.94 0.14
N PHE A 636 -5.69 -10.63 0.41
CA PHE A 636 -4.47 -9.89 0.69
C PHE A 636 -4.73 -8.82 1.77
N SER A 637 -4.87 -9.21 3.03
CA SER A 637 -4.98 -8.32 4.21
C SER A 637 -6.15 -7.31 4.27
N GLY A 638 -6.70 -6.85 3.13
CA GLY A 638 -7.83 -5.94 3.02
C GLY A 638 -7.47 -4.45 3.04
N HIS A 639 -6.19 -4.07 3.07
CA HIS A 639 -5.79 -2.67 3.25
C HIS A 639 -6.28 -1.77 2.13
N THR A 640 -6.93 -0.68 2.55
CA THR A 640 -7.27 0.47 1.71
C THR A 640 -6.10 1.43 1.79
N ILE A 641 -5.38 1.57 0.67
CA ILE A 641 -4.17 2.39 0.59
C ILE A 641 -4.35 3.39 -0.55
N LEU A 642 -4.19 4.68 -0.26
CA LEU A 642 -4.12 5.74 -1.25
C LEU A 642 -2.77 5.68 -1.94
N ASN A 643 -2.81 5.24 -3.21
CA ASN A 643 -1.65 5.13 -4.07
C ASN A 643 -1.74 6.15 -5.21
N GLN A 644 -0.58 6.57 -5.72
CA GLN A 644 -0.50 7.56 -6.78
C GLN A 644 -1.01 7.03 -8.13
N LEU A 645 -1.79 7.88 -8.81
CA LEU A 645 -1.95 7.88 -10.26
C LEU A 645 -1.18 9.06 -10.83
N ARG A 646 -0.36 8.82 -11.85
CA ARG A 646 0.48 9.82 -12.49
C ARG A 646 0.19 9.86 -13.98
N PHE A 647 -0.08 11.05 -14.50
CA PHE A 647 -0.34 11.32 -15.90
C PHE A 647 0.74 12.27 -16.42
N ASP A 648 1.73 11.74 -17.14
CA ASP A 648 2.80 12.53 -17.74
C ASP A 648 2.20 13.57 -18.72
N LEU A 649 2.60 14.84 -18.61
CA LEU A 649 1.98 15.93 -19.38
C LEU A 649 2.19 15.81 -20.88
N ASP A 650 3.27 15.15 -21.30
CA ASP A 650 3.57 14.87 -22.71
C ASP A 650 2.51 13.99 -23.40
N LEU A 651 1.67 13.29 -22.64
CA LEU A 651 0.53 12.52 -23.18
C LEU A 651 -0.64 13.41 -23.59
N PHE A 652 -0.74 14.63 -23.06
CA PHE A 652 -1.81 15.57 -23.34
C PHE A 652 -1.51 16.41 -24.58
N THR A 653 -1.55 15.76 -25.75
CA THR A 653 -1.29 16.44 -27.03
C THR A 653 -2.47 17.31 -27.48
N GLY A 654 -2.19 18.43 -28.15
CA GLY A 654 -3.22 19.29 -28.74
C GLY A 654 -3.82 20.34 -27.80
N VAL A 655 -3.27 20.51 -26.60
CA VAL A 655 -3.61 21.60 -25.68
C VAL A 655 -2.40 22.50 -25.41
N ASN A 656 -2.64 23.78 -25.13
CA ASN A 656 -1.59 24.70 -24.70
C ASN A 656 -1.35 24.63 -23.19
N LEU A 657 -0.29 23.93 -22.78
CA LEU A 657 0.10 23.80 -21.37
C LEU A 657 0.46 25.13 -20.68
N ASN A 658 0.73 26.20 -21.43
CA ASN A 658 0.97 27.52 -20.85
C ASN A 658 -0.33 28.21 -20.40
N ASP A 659 -1.50 27.65 -20.74
CA ASP A 659 -2.79 28.28 -20.48
C ASP A 659 -3.91 27.28 -20.19
N ILE A 660 -3.68 26.33 -19.29
CA ILE A 660 -4.71 25.41 -18.81
C ILE A 660 -5.70 26.14 -17.91
N ARG A 661 -6.99 26.07 -18.25
CA ARG A 661 -8.09 26.71 -17.53
C ARG A 661 -8.79 25.77 -16.56
N GLU A 662 -8.81 24.48 -16.87
CA GLU A 662 -9.51 23.49 -16.06
C GLU A 662 -8.86 22.11 -16.21
N VAL A 663 -8.79 21.38 -15.10
CA VAL A 663 -8.47 19.95 -15.09
C VAL A 663 -9.71 19.18 -14.65
N GLN A 664 -10.02 18.08 -15.33
CA GLN A 664 -11.16 17.23 -15.01
C GLN A 664 -10.73 15.80 -14.70
N ILE A 665 -11.25 15.23 -13.61
CA ILE A 665 -11.31 13.79 -13.39
C ILE A 665 -12.66 13.30 -13.93
N ARG A 666 -12.65 12.56 -15.03
CA ARG A 666 -13.84 12.07 -15.75
C ARG A 666 -14.08 10.58 -15.46
N PHE A 667 -15.27 10.25 -14.96
CA PHE A 667 -15.69 8.89 -14.68
C PHE A 667 -16.38 8.26 -15.90
N ASP A 668 -15.67 8.23 -17.02
CA ASP A 668 -16.20 7.84 -18.34
C ASP A 668 -15.79 6.42 -18.77
N ARG A 669 -14.95 5.73 -18.01
CA ARG A 669 -14.45 4.39 -18.34
C ARG A 669 -15.23 3.28 -17.63
N THR A 670 -15.23 3.26 -16.31
CA THR A 670 -16.04 2.29 -15.56
C THR A 670 -17.45 2.81 -15.36
N LEU A 671 -18.47 1.94 -15.45
CA LEU A 671 -19.88 2.36 -15.43
C LEU A 671 -20.30 3.04 -14.13
N SER A 672 -19.81 2.56 -12.99
CA SER A 672 -20.19 3.06 -11.67
C SER A 672 -19.14 2.70 -10.63
N GLY A 673 -18.97 3.53 -9.63
CA GLY A 673 -18.01 3.30 -8.57
C GLY A 673 -18.00 4.40 -7.52
N VAL A 674 -17.17 4.20 -6.50
CA VAL A 674 -16.71 5.23 -5.57
C VAL A 674 -15.21 5.11 -5.45
N ILE A 675 -14.50 6.23 -5.54
CA ILE A 675 -13.09 6.35 -5.18
C ILE A 675 -12.93 7.43 -4.13
N ASN A 676 -11.87 7.31 -3.33
CA ASN A 676 -11.39 8.42 -2.53
C ASN A 676 -10.14 9.01 -3.15
N VAL A 677 -9.95 10.32 -3.00
CA VAL A 677 -8.88 11.08 -3.65
C VAL A 677 -8.25 12.08 -2.67
N ALA A 678 -6.92 12.19 -2.72
CA ALA A 678 -6.12 13.19 -2.03
C ALA A 678 -4.96 13.68 -2.92
N ASP A 679 -4.30 14.77 -2.54
CA ASP A 679 -3.03 15.23 -3.12
C ASP A 679 -3.04 15.48 -4.64
N VAL A 680 -4.06 16.18 -5.13
CA VAL A 680 -4.17 16.54 -6.55
C VAL A 680 -3.22 17.68 -6.87
N ALA A 681 -2.23 17.42 -7.72
CA ALA A 681 -1.20 18.39 -8.05
C ALA A 681 -0.61 18.21 -9.45
N PHE A 682 -0.08 19.30 -10.00
CA PHE A 682 0.97 19.20 -11.01
C PHE A 682 2.31 19.06 -10.30
N SER A 683 3.16 18.15 -10.78
CA SER A 683 4.44 17.84 -10.15
C SER A 683 5.55 17.63 -11.19
N SER A 684 6.78 17.88 -10.77
CA SER A 684 7.99 17.50 -11.51
C SER A 684 8.86 16.56 -10.68
N GLY A 685 9.60 15.70 -11.35
CA GLY A 685 10.78 15.09 -10.78
C GLY A 685 11.79 16.19 -10.45
N GLY A 686 12.17 16.28 -9.19
CA GLY A 686 13.13 17.28 -8.76
C GLY A 686 14.55 16.74 -8.84
N ALA A 687 15.48 17.54 -9.37
CA ALA A 687 16.89 17.51 -9.01
C ALA A 687 17.10 17.84 -7.50
N VAL A 688 18.22 17.38 -6.92
CA VAL A 688 18.70 17.85 -5.60
C VAL A 688 19.19 19.29 -5.73
N MET A 689 18.85 20.15 -4.77
CA MET A 689 19.39 21.51 -4.71
C MET A 689 20.92 21.48 -4.55
N PRO A 690 21.68 22.41 -5.17
CA PRO A 690 23.11 22.53 -4.92
C PRO A 690 23.36 22.94 -3.46
N PRO A 691 24.46 22.49 -2.82
CA PRO A 691 24.84 22.99 -1.51
C PRO A 691 25.14 24.50 -1.62
N ASP A 692 24.58 25.29 -0.71
CA ASP A 692 24.99 26.68 -0.46
C ASP A 692 26.42 26.75 0.11
#